data_AF-A0A6L9ZJT8-F1
#
_entry.id   AF-A0A6L9ZJT8-F1
#
_cell.length_a   1.000
_cell.length_b   1.000
_cell.length_c   1.000
_cell.angle_alpha   90.00
_cell.angle_beta   90.00
_cell.angle_gamma   90.00
#
_symmetry.space_group_name_H-M   'P 1'
#
loop_
_entity.id
_entity.type
_entity.pdbx_description
1 polymer ?
#
loop_
_entity_poly.entity_id
_entity_poly.type
_entity_poly.pdbx_seq_one_letter_code
_entity_poly.pdbx_strand_id
1 'polypeptide(L)'
;KPQRQTKQVSTLSDDNPNNSEQANVIFDKKYKFMLTETPGKTSRRRDKIITKISEVIAQELGFEQSYQVDVHNKLLEMGADSLTLMAAGKKVEKTYGINITIRQFFEELTTVDALAKYIDEHLSPEWGEEETAESQYLQQPSPKLEEISLPQTIQKNRKFTTVKPEIPGDSTALERIMQQQLQVMSQQLEVLQGKVNYTNQISVPNNGQSHQTFDREYSAPRVELKPESTKPSAQLSQSAQLSQELSRVSFGQLSPSDYLRTPLEIEQQLNLIIPELIVQADLDGYREIPTELENLSVDYIVQALKEMGWFYQPGESFSTESAVQSLSVVSDQQRLFKRLLEILAEEGIVQSTQQQWQVLQTLEGANPKEKSQKLLSQYPNAEAELTLLHRCASQLSGVLQGKLNPLQLVFPEGDLTRATQLYQESPPAQVMNNIIQKAIAIAIEKLPPNCGVRLLEIGAGTGGTTSYILPHLNPSQSEYVFTDIGGFFTARAKEKFPDYPYVSYQTLDIEKNPKNQGFESHGYDVIIAANVLHATTYMSETLSHVRQLLAPGGMLVLWEKTAPQRWLDLIFGLLGGWQKFNDLDLRPDSPLLNQSQWKQLLSENGFTQVVTVPESDQILNEAVIIAQAESKKIKISGTNASRKVALIEQQKSYLEKFIATYTRKTQKSKQRAINCRPVMADKRTAVGFRVELKEIKYPIIGESSSGSRIWDIDGNEYIDVCMGFGVHLFGHQPQFIIEALQNQLKQGIQIGPQAKLAGEVAQIVHELTGMERVAFCNSGTEAVMTALRLARLATSREKIVIFDDSYHGQFDGILAMAASDDDIKSSPVLPGILQRMVDDVIVLSYGTAKSLEIIKTYAHELAAVIVEPVQSRRLDLQPKEFLQQLRQFTKEASIPLIFDEVVTGFRIHQGGSQAWFGIEADIATYGKCVGGGTPIGMIAGKAIYMDGIDGGQWYYGDDSYPQKLQTFFAGTFNKNPLSMAAARAVMQHLKTQGPALQENLNQRASKLVTAINAYLKQEDVAIKMVNFGAVFRLVPSGNYSYKSQPIGLDLLFYKLIEKGVYMWEGRNGPACFISTAHTDEDIDYIISAVKESISEMRQGGFFAKKIRQIFKLISKNRIRVEGAYELP
;
A
#
# COMPACT_ATOMS: atom_id res chain seq x y z
N LYS A 1 25.81 -9.52 53.77
CA LYS A 1 26.58 -9.63 52.49
C LYS A 1 26.61 -11.12 52.10
N PRO A 2 26.48 -11.48 50.82
CA PRO A 2 25.15 -11.59 50.20
C PRO A 2 24.81 -12.97 49.57
N GLN A 3 23.55 -13.11 49.11
CA GLN A 3 23.00 -14.12 48.19
C GLN A 3 23.17 -15.62 48.58
N ARG A 4 22.16 -16.30 49.13
CA ARG A 4 20.84 -16.76 48.58
C ARG A 4 20.94 -17.86 47.50
N GLN A 5 20.32 -19.00 47.81
CA GLN A 5 20.16 -20.17 46.95
C GLN A 5 18.71 -20.70 47.03
N THR A 6 18.15 -21.08 45.86
CA THR A 6 17.19 -22.17 45.59
C THR A 6 16.11 -22.65 46.60
N LYS A 7 14.86 -22.71 46.07
CA LYS A 7 13.90 -23.85 46.02
C LYS A 7 12.84 -24.13 47.13
N GLN A 8 11.62 -24.37 46.61
CA GLN A 8 10.60 -25.39 46.97
C GLN A 8 9.70 -25.21 48.21
N VAL A 9 8.74 -26.16 48.33
CA VAL A 9 7.61 -26.30 49.29
C VAL A 9 6.36 -25.46 48.94
N SER A 10 5.11 -25.97 48.96
CA SER A 10 4.51 -27.29 48.61
C SER A 10 2.98 -27.14 48.45
N THR A 11 2.29 -28.11 47.86
CA THR A 11 0.81 -28.14 47.65
C THR A 11 0.06 -29.00 48.70
N LEU A 12 -1.27 -29.17 48.53
CA LEU A 12 -2.28 -29.80 49.42
C LEU A 12 -2.74 -28.86 50.56
N SER A 13 -4.02 -28.79 50.98
CA SER A 13 -5.24 -29.53 50.59
C SER A 13 -6.52 -28.75 51.01
N ASP A 14 -7.76 -28.95 50.51
CA ASP A 14 -8.36 -29.50 49.27
C ASP A 14 -9.91 -29.21 49.33
N ASP A 15 -10.76 -29.99 48.64
CA ASP A 15 -12.25 -30.08 48.68
C ASP A 15 -13.17 -29.00 48.03
N ASN A 16 -14.30 -29.52 47.53
CA ASN A 16 -15.43 -28.94 46.77
C ASN A 16 -16.71 -29.68 47.29
N PRO A 17 -18.00 -29.34 47.00
CA PRO A 17 -18.59 -28.20 46.28
C PRO A 17 -19.76 -27.49 47.00
N ASN A 18 -20.27 -26.39 46.42
CA ASN A 18 -21.69 -26.24 46.02
C ASN A 18 -22.04 -24.80 45.57
N ASN A 19 -22.94 -24.72 44.58
CA ASN A 19 -23.83 -23.60 44.20
C ASN A 19 -23.26 -22.18 43.98
N SER A 20 -23.75 -21.37 43.03
CA SER A 20 -24.38 -21.55 41.71
C SER A 20 -24.79 -20.16 41.19
N GLU A 21 -24.75 -19.97 39.87
CA GLU A 21 -25.27 -18.79 39.14
C GLU A 21 -24.48 -17.45 39.20
N GLN A 22 -24.68 -16.66 38.14
CA GLN A 22 -24.35 -15.23 37.98
C GLN A 22 -22.86 -14.81 38.04
N ALA A 23 -22.09 -15.25 37.03
CA ALA A 23 -20.86 -14.58 36.61
C ALA A 23 -20.93 -14.20 35.11
N ASN A 24 -21.34 -12.97 34.81
CA ASN A 24 -21.13 -12.30 33.52
C ASN A 24 -21.34 -10.79 33.67
N VAL A 25 -20.72 -9.99 32.79
CA VAL A 25 -20.57 -8.52 32.86
C VAL A 25 -19.51 -8.06 33.89
N ILE A 26 -18.24 -8.20 33.50
CA ILE A 26 -17.15 -7.32 33.93
C ILE A 26 -16.63 -6.64 32.66
N PHE A 27 -16.96 -5.36 32.46
CA PHE A 27 -16.21 -4.36 31.69
C PHE A 27 -17.05 -3.07 31.57
N ASP A 28 -17.15 -2.30 32.66
CA ASP A 28 -16.80 -0.87 32.66
C ASP A 28 -16.79 -0.30 34.10
N LYS A 29 -15.62 0.11 34.60
CA LYS A 29 -15.43 0.73 35.93
C LYS A 29 -14.13 1.53 36.05
N LYS A 30 -13.97 2.56 35.22
CA LYS A 30 -13.20 3.78 35.56
C LYS A 30 -14.02 5.01 35.14
N TYR A 31 -13.67 6.20 35.62
CA TYR A 31 -14.38 7.46 35.39
C TYR A 31 -15.84 7.54 35.91
N LYS A 32 -16.02 7.32 37.23
CA LYS A 32 -17.13 7.98 37.95
C LYS A 32 -16.81 8.26 39.42
N PHE A 33 -16.01 9.30 39.65
CA PHE A 33 -15.85 9.97 40.95
C PHE A 33 -15.62 11.47 40.73
N MET A 34 -15.93 12.28 41.75
CA MET A 34 -16.01 13.75 41.76
C MET A 34 -17.18 14.33 40.94
N LEU A 35 -18.26 14.69 41.64
CA LEU A 35 -19.05 15.93 41.45
C LEU A 35 -20.16 15.96 42.53
N THR A 36 -19.80 16.35 43.76
CA THR A 36 -20.73 16.48 44.90
C THR A 36 -20.37 17.67 45.80
N GLU A 37 -20.10 18.83 45.21
CA GLU A 37 -20.17 20.13 45.90
C GLU A 37 -21.01 21.10 45.07
N THR A 38 -21.76 21.97 45.74
CA THR A 38 -22.63 22.95 45.07
C THR A 38 -21.79 24.19 44.69
N PRO A 39 -21.70 24.56 43.40
CA PRO A 39 -20.78 25.61 42.96
C PRO A 39 -21.15 26.99 43.52
N GLY A 40 -20.28 27.56 44.36
CA GLY A 40 -20.39 28.93 44.88
C GLY A 40 -20.12 30.00 43.80
N LYS A 41 -20.27 31.28 44.17
CA LYS A 41 -20.12 32.44 43.24
C LYS A 41 -18.80 32.40 42.44
N THR A 42 -17.70 31.96 43.06
CA THR A 42 -16.37 31.81 42.44
C THR A 42 -16.31 30.73 41.36
N SER A 43 -16.96 29.57 41.54
CA SER A 43 -16.96 28.51 40.52
C SER A 43 -17.54 29.04 39.20
N ARG A 44 -18.73 29.66 39.24
CA ARG A 44 -19.38 30.21 38.04
C ARG A 44 -18.54 31.28 37.32
N ARG A 45 -17.66 31.98 38.03
CA ARG A 45 -16.71 32.95 37.45
C ARG A 45 -15.57 32.23 36.73
N ARG A 46 -14.94 31.25 37.39
CA ARG A 46 -13.93 30.36 36.80
C ARG A 46 -14.46 29.62 35.57
N ASP A 47 -15.70 29.11 35.63
CA ASP A 47 -16.36 28.39 34.52
C ASP A 47 -16.57 29.30 33.29
N LYS A 48 -17.00 30.56 33.49
CA LYS A 48 -17.05 31.60 32.43
C LYS A 48 -15.65 31.85 31.86
N ILE A 49 -14.64 32.03 32.71
CA ILE A 49 -13.25 32.32 32.31
C ILE A 49 -12.64 31.17 31.51
N ILE A 50 -12.77 29.92 31.97
CA ILE A 50 -12.31 28.71 31.25
C ILE A 50 -12.97 28.65 29.86
N THR A 51 -14.30 28.79 29.77
CA THR A 51 -15.01 28.78 28.49
C THR A 51 -14.45 29.83 27.53
N LYS A 52 -14.27 31.06 28.00
CA LYS A 52 -13.84 32.19 27.18
C LYS A 52 -12.36 32.14 26.79
N ILE A 53 -11.50 31.53 27.62
CA ILE A 53 -10.11 31.23 27.26
C ILE A 53 -10.05 30.07 26.26
N SER A 54 -10.86 29.02 26.42
CA SER A 54 -10.93 27.92 25.46
C SER A 54 -11.39 28.38 24.07
N GLU A 55 -12.29 29.37 23.97
CA GLU A 55 -12.60 30.05 22.69
C GLU A 55 -11.37 30.76 22.09
N VAL A 56 -10.60 31.50 22.91
CA VAL A 56 -9.38 32.19 22.46
C VAL A 56 -8.33 31.20 21.97
N ILE A 57 -8.02 30.19 22.79
CA ILE A 57 -7.01 29.16 22.50
C ILE A 57 -7.42 28.30 21.30
N ALA A 58 -8.70 27.93 21.17
CA ALA A 58 -9.21 27.26 19.97
C ALA A 58 -8.96 28.07 18.70
N GLN A 59 -9.23 29.38 18.73
CA GLN A 59 -9.04 30.23 17.55
C GLN A 59 -7.56 30.39 17.16
N GLU A 60 -6.64 30.55 18.12
CA GLU A 60 -5.20 30.68 17.81
C GLU A 60 -4.53 29.32 17.47
N LEU A 61 -5.17 28.19 17.80
CA LEU A 61 -4.79 26.84 17.37
C LEU A 61 -5.45 26.39 16.05
N GLY A 62 -6.45 27.13 15.55
CA GLY A 62 -7.20 26.77 14.35
C GLY A 62 -8.29 25.70 14.54
N PHE A 63 -8.72 25.43 15.78
CA PHE A 63 -9.86 24.53 16.04
C PHE A 63 -11.20 25.19 15.71
N GLU A 64 -12.15 24.42 15.19
CA GLU A 64 -13.49 24.92 14.83
C GLU A 64 -14.38 25.20 16.05
N GLN A 65 -14.15 24.49 17.16
CA GLN A 65 -15.01 24.51 18.35
C GLN A 65 -14.18 24.44 19.64
N SER A 66 -14.58 25.22 20.66
CA SER A 66 -13.84 25.34 21.93
C SER A 66 -13.78 24.05 22.76
N TYR A 67 -14.66 23.07 22.53
CA TYR A 67 -14.60 21.76 23.19
C TYR A 67 -13.43 20.89 22.74
N GLN A 68 -12.75 21.25 21.63
CA GLN A 68 -11.54 20.56 21.15
C GLN A 68 -10.30 20.91 22.00
N VAL A 69 -10.42 21.91 22.89
CA VAL A 69 -9.36 22.33 23.82
C VAL A 69 -9.47 21.52 25.12
N ASP A 70 -8.57 20.55 25.31
CA ASP A 70 -8.37 19.92 26.63
C ASP A 70 -7.81 20.96 27.60
N VAL A 71 -8.55 21.24 28.68
CA VAL A 71 -8.20 22.30 29.62
C VAL A 71 -7.05 21.95 30.58
N HIS A 72 -6.70 20.66 30.68
CA HIS A 72 -5.67 20.14 31.57
C HIS A 72 -4.39 19.72 30.84
N ASN A 73 -4.43 19.53 29.52
CA ASN A 73 -3.24 19.26 28.72
C ASN A 73 -2.37 20.52 28.55
N LYS A 74 -1.08 20.36 28.22
CA LYS A 74 -0.18 21.50 28.00
C LYS A 74 -0.42 22.11 26.63
N LEU A 75 -0.43 23.45 26.56
CA LEU A 75 -0.64 24.21 25.32
C LEU A 75 0.38 23.81 24.22
N LEU A 76 1.65 23.61 24.59
CA LEU A 76 2.71 23.11 23.70
C LEU A 76 2.43 21.70 23.16
N GLU A 77 1.87 20.81 23.98
CA GLU A 77 1.49 19.44 23.60
C GLU A 77 0.21 19.40 22.76
N MET A 78 -0.54 20.50 22.74
CA MET A 78 -1.70 20.75 21.87
C MET A 78 -1.34 21.51 20.58
N GLY A 79 -0.06 21.79 20.32
CA GLY A 79 0.43 22.44 19.11
C GLY A 79 0.51 23.97 19.15
N ALA A 80 0.42 24.60 20.33
CA ALA A 80 0.60 26.05 20.44
C ALA A 80 2.10 26.40 20.34
N ASP A 81 2.51 27.01 19.23
CA ASP A 81 3.86 27.56 19.08
C ASP A 81 4.01 28.93 19.78
N SER A 82 5.23 29.48 19.79
CA SER A 82 5.56 30.76 20.43
C SER A 82 4.81 31.98 19.86
N LEU A 83 4.34 31.93 18.61
CA LEU A 83 3.50 32.97 17.98
C LEU A 83 2.04 32.78 18.36
N THR A 84 1.51 31.55 18.33
CA THR A 84 0.16 31.21 18.85
C THR A 84 0.02 31.63 20.31
N LEU A 85 1.01 31.33 21.17
CA LEU A 85 1.02 31.74 22.57
C LEU A 85 1.10 33.28 22.73
N MET A 86 1.86 33.98 21.88
CA MET A 86 1.94 35.45 21.90
C MET A 86 0.64 36.12 21.43
N ALA A 87 -0.03 35.55 20.42
CA ALA A 87 -1.34 36.01 19.95
C ALA A 87 -2.42 35.80 21.01
N ALA A 88 -2.46 34.62 21.64
CA ALA A 88 -3.32 34.32 22.78
C ALA A 88 -3.04 35.28 23.95
N GLY A 89 -1.77 35.56 24.27
CA GLY A 89 -1.37 36.54 25.30
C GLY A 89 -1.90 37.95 25.04
N LYS A 90 -1.66 38.52 23.84
CA LYS A 90 -2.21 39.83 23.43
C LYS A 90 -3.75 39.86 23.49
N LYS A 91 -4.40 38.73 23.22
CA LYS A 91 -5.87 38.59 23.22
C LYS A 91 -6.44 38.47 24.64
N VAL A 92 -5.76 37.77 25.54
CA VAL A 92 -6.02 37.77 26.99
C VAL A 92 -5.86 39.17 27.57
N GLU A 93 -4.76 39.87 27.26
CA GLU A 93 -4.53 41.25 27.68
C GLU A 93 -5.67 42.18 27.22
N LYS A 94 -6.12 42.06 25.97
CA LYS A 94 -7.26 42.81 25.42
C LYS A 94 -8.61 42.46 26.05
N THR A 95 -8.82 41.23 26.52
CA THR A 95 -10.11 40.77 27.09
C THR A 95 -10.22 40.97 28.60
N TYR A 96 -9.10 40.92 29.32
CA TYR A 96 -9.07 40.89 30.78
C TYR A 96 -8.23 42.01 31.42
N GLY A 97 -7.46 42.76 30.64
CA GLY A 97 -6.50 43.76 31.15
C GLY A 97 -5.23 43.17 31.77
N ILE A 98 -5.01 41.86 31.62
CA ILE A 98 -3.91 41.13 32.25
C ILE A 98 -2.86 40.79 31.18
N ASN A 99 -1.68 41.43 31.28
CA ASN A 99 -0.52 41.07 30.48
C ASN A 99 0.06 39.73 30.96
N ILE A 100 0.41 38.84 30.04
CA ILE A 100 1.04 37.54 30.33
C ILE A 100 2.28 37.39 29.44
N THR A 101 3.43 37.18 30.08
CA THR A 101 4.70 37.03 29.37
C THR A 101 4.86 35.64 28.76
N ILE A 102 5.61 35.52 27.66
CA ILE A 102 5.90 34.23 27.02
C ILE A 102 6.54 33.25 28.02
N ARG A 103 7.42 33.74 28.91
CA ARG A 103 8.04 32.91 29.95
C ARG A 103 7.02 32.26 30.88
N GLN A 104 5.97 32.98 31.27
CA GLN A 104 4.90 32.42 32.11
C GLN A 104 4.12 31.32 31.38
N PHE A 105 3.84 31.43 30.09
CA PHE A 105 3.21 30.35 29.31
C PHE A 105 4.06 29.07 29.25
N PHE A 106 5.39 29.17 29.32
CA PHE A 106 6.31 28.02 29.29
C PHE A 106 6.62 27.42 30.67
N GLU A 107 6.67 28.23 31.74
CA GLU A 107 7.11 27.79 33.07
C GLU A 107 5.97 27.62 34.10
N GLU A 108 4.89 28.40 34.00
CA GLU A 108 3.90 28.54 35.10
C GLU A 108 2.45 28.28 34.64
N LEU A 109 2.05 28.83 33.49
CA LEU A 109 0.69 28.88 32.94
C LEU A 109 0.55 27.95 31.73
N THR A 110 1.12 26.74 31.84
CA THR A 110 1.29 25.81 30.72
C THR A 110 -0.01 25.14 30.23
N THR A 111 -1.13 25.29 30.96
CA THR A 111 -2.44 24.69 30.66
C THR A 111 -3.54 25.74 30.74
N VAL A 112 -4.71 25.48 30.12
CA VAL A 112 -5.86 26.41 30.17
C VAL A 112 -6.40 26.56 31.59
N ASP A 113 -6.42 25.51 32.41
CA ASP A 113 -6.86 25.60 33.81
C ASP A 113 -5.89 26.44 34.67
N ALA A 114 -4.58 26.35 34.45
CA ALA A 114 -3.58 27.19 35.12
C ALA A 114 -3.72 28.67 34.69
N LEU A 115 -3.89 28.91 33.39
CA LEU A 115 -4.11 30.22 32.79
C LEU A 115 -5.43 30.85 33.31
N ALA A 116 -6.51 30.09 33.35
CA ALA A 116 -7.81 30.51 33.88
C ALA A 116 -7.76 30.81 35.38
N LYS A 117 -7.02 30.00 36.16
CA LYS A 117 -6.77 30.26 37.59
C LYS A 117 -6.04 31.59 37.78
N TYR A 118 -4.94 31.82 37.07
CA TYR A 118 -4.17 33.06 37.16
C TYR A 118 -5.02 34.28 36.80
N ILE A 119 -5.87 34.16 35.77
CA ILE A 119 -6.80 35.23 35.37
C ILE A 119 -7.90 35.47 36.42
N ASP A 120 -8.50 34.42 37.01
CA ASP A 120 -9.48 34.54 38.09
C ASP A 120 -8.87 35.20 39.36
N GLU A 121 -7.61 34.89 39.67
CA GLU A 121 -6.84 35.46 40.80
C GLU A 121 -6.41 36.93 40.58
N HIS A 122 -6.28 37.40 39.34
CA HIS A 122 -5.83 38.77 39.02
C HIS A 122 -6.95 39.70 38.46
N LEU A 123 -8.16 39.19 38.20
CA LEU A 123 -9.31 40.00 37.77
C LEU A 123 -10.02 40.71 38.93
N SER A 124 -10.50 41.94 38.69
CA SER A 124 -11.37 42.67 39.61
C SER A 124 -12.65 41.85 39.96
N PRO A 125 -13.11 41.81 41.23
CA PRO A 125 -14.30 41.05 41.65
C PRO A 125 -15.58 41.35 40.86
N GLU A 126 -15.68 42.55 40.28
CA GLU A 126 -16.82 43.03 39.48
C GLU A 126 -16.86 42.46 38.05
N TRP A 127 -15.76 41.83 37.58
CA TRP A 127 -15.71 41.24 36.25
C TRP A 127 -16.70 40.06 36.12
N GLY A 128 -17.70 40.24 35.27
CA GLY A 128 -18.72 39.22 34.95
C GLY A 128 -20.11 39.46 35.55
N GLU A 129 -20.34 40.57 36.27
CA GLU A 129 -21.69 41.02 36.65
C GLU A 129 -22.40 41.70 35.46
N GLU A 130 -23.29 40.96 34.80
CA GLU A 130 -24.24 41.50 33.82
C GLU A 130 -25.57 41.82 34.52
N GLU A 131 -26.20 42.94 34.15
CA GLU A 131 -27.50 43.33 34.70
C GLU A 131 -28.59 42.29 34.35
N THR A 132 -29.37 41.86 35.35
CA THR A 132 -30.48 40.93 35.13
C THR A 132 -31.64 41.62 34.42
N ALA A 133 -31.64 41.57 33.09
CA ALA A 133 -32.69 42.09 32.21
C ALA A 133 -33.99 41.24 32.24
N GLU A 134 -34.52 40.96 33.44
CA GLU A 134 -35.73 40.16 33.64
C GLU A 134 -36.79 40.93 34.47
N SER A 135 -37.18 42.11 33.99
CA SER A 135 -38.17 42.97 34.67
C SER A 135 -39.19 43.67 33.76
N GLN A 136 -39.51 43.08 32.59
CA GLN A 136 -40.73 43.42 31.83
C GLN A 136 -41.21 42.26 30.95
N TYR A 137 -42.12 41.42 31.47
CA TYR A 137 -43.28 40.77 30.80
C TYR A 137 -43.91 39.69 31.72
N LEU A 138 -44.46 40.11 32.87
CA LEU A 138 -45.20 39.22 33.77
C LEU A 138 -46.67 39.06 33.33
N GLN A 139 -46.95 38.02 32.54
CA GLN A 139 -48.26 37.37 32.27
C GLN A 139 -48.02 36.23 31.25
N GLN A 140 -48.49 34.98 31.40
CA GLN A 140 -49.31 34.32 32.44
C GLN A 140 -48.91 32.80 32.55
N PRO A 141 -49.60 31.89 33.28
CA PRO A 141 -48.90 30.85 34.07
C PRO A 141 -48.64 29.50 33.41
N SER A 142 -47.67 28.77 33.98
CA SER A 142 -47.32 27.38 33.68
C SER A 142 -48.25 26.34 34.35
N PRO A 143 -48.43 25.15 33.76
CA PRO A 143 -48.75 23.91 34.48
C PRO A 143 -47.48 23.25 35.05
N LYS A 144 -47.64 22.43 36.10
CA LYS A 144 -46.55 21.72 36.81
C LYS A 144 -46.09 20.44 36.11
N LEU A 145 -44.89 19.98 36.48
CA LEU A 145 -44.53 18.56 36.55
C LEU A 145 -44.90 18.01 37.93
N GLU A 146 -45.52 16.83 38.02
CA GLU A 146 -45.65 16.01 39.23
C GLU A 146 -45.43 14.53 38.86
N GLU A 147 -44.82 13.77 39.77
CA GLU A 147 -44.30 12.39 39.55
C GLU A 147 -45.36 11.32 39.88
N ILE A 148 -45.42 10.21 39.12
CA ILE A 148 -46.01 8.94 39.61
C ILE A 148 -45.18 7.73 39.13
N SER A 149 -45.09 6.74 40.02
CA SER A 149 -44.28 5.51 39.92
C SER A 149 -44.84 4.40 39.01
N LEU A 150 -44.01 3.37 38.77
CA LEU A 150 -44.41 1.98 38.43
C LEU A 150 -45.55 1.48 39.36
N PRO A 151 -46.47 0.57 38.94
CA PRO A 151 -46.09 -0.70 38.30
C PRO A 151 -47.12 -1.43 37.37
N GLN A 152 -46.71 -2.62 36.89
CA GLN A 152 -47.51 -3.88 36.79
C GLN A 152 -48.51 -4.19 35.63
N THR A 153 -48.26 -5.38 35.04
CA THR A 153 -49.24 -6.41 34.59
C THR A 153 -49.76 -6.42 33.14
N ILE A 154 -49.91 -7.65 32.63
CA ILE A 154 -50.31 -8.09 31.29
C ILE A 154 -51.82 -7.95 31.04
N GLN A 155 -52.24 -7.52 29.83
CA GLN A 155 -53.43 -8.10 29.19
C GLN A 155 -53.44 -8.02 27.65
N LYS A 156 -54.37 -8.75 27.02
CA LYS A 156 -54.43 -9.04 25.58
C LYS A 156 -55.45 -8.17 24.85
N ASN A 157 -55.31 -8.11 23.51
CA ASN A 157 -56.22 -7.50 22.52
C ASN A 157 -56.17 -5.96 22.49
N ARG A 158 -56.48 -5.27 21.39
CA ARG A 158 -57.28 -5.67 20.21
C ARG A 158 -56.84 -4.90 18.94
N LYS A 159 -57.18 -5.45 17.77
CA LYS A 159 -57.18 -4.87 16.41
C LYS A 159 -56.86 -3.36 16.26
N PHE A 160 -55.90 -3.02 15.40
CA PHE A 160 -55.86 -1.71 14.71
C PHE A 160 -56.42 -1.82 13.29
N THR A 161 -57.26 -0.86 12.92
CA THR A 161 -57.75 -0.64 11.55
C THR A 161 -56.81 0.30 10.80
N THR A 162 -56.55 0.03 9.52
CA THR A 162 -55.76 0.91 8.66
C THR A 162 -56.50 2.21 8.37
N VAL A 163 -56.01 3.32 8.93
CA VAL A 163 -56.37 4.68 8.52
C VAL A 163 -55.19 5.28 7.77
N LYS A 164 -55.41 5.79 6.55
CA LYS A 164 -54.42 6.64 5.86
C LYS A 164 -54.56 8.07 6.40
N PRO A 165 -53.48 8.72 6.84
CA PRO A 165 -53.44 10.17 6.94
C PRO A 165 -53.39 10.79 5.54
N GLU A 166 -54.18 11.84 5.31
CA GLU A 166 -53.92 12.80 4.23
C GLU A 166 -52.94 13.88 4.75
N ILE A 167 -52.16 14.48 3.85
CA ILE A 167 -51.09 15.42 4.21
C ILE A 167 -51.53 16.86 3.84
N PRO A 168 -51.61 17.80 4.81
CA PRO A 168 -51.80 19.22 4.53
C PRO A 168 -50.64 19.82 3.72
N GLY A 169 -50.93 20.81 2.87
CA GLY A 169 -50.03 21.25 1.79
C GLY A 169 -48.70 21.90 2.21
N ASP A 170 -48.60 22.41 3.44
CA ASP A 170 -47.43 23.13 3.95
C ASP A 170 -46.69 22.34 5.05
N SER A 171 -45.65 21.61 4.65
CA SER A 171 -44.68 20.98 5.55
C SER A 171 -43.27 21.05 4.96
N THR A 172 -42.26 21.20 5.80
CA THR A 172 -40.88 21.46 5.41
C THR A 172 -40.20 20.24 4.78
N ALA A 173 -39.05 20.46 4.13
CA ALA A 173 -38.26 19.38 3.54
C ALA A 173 -37.78 18.36 4.60
N LEU A 174 -37.46 18.84 5.80
CA LEU A 174 -36.99 18.00 6.91
C LEU A 174 -38.08 17.04 7.42
N GLU A 175 -39.32 17.53 7.57
CA GLU A 175 -40.46 16.70 8.00
C GLU A 175 -40.77 15.61 6.97
N ARG A 176 -40.68 15.91 5.67
CA ARG A 176 -40.83 14.91 4.60
C ARG A 176 -39.74 13.82 4.64
N ILE A 177 -38.49 14.21 4.92
CA ILE A 177 -37.39 13.25 5.11
C ILE A 177 -37.63 12.38 6.36
N MET A 178 -38.03 12.96 7.49
CA MET A 178 -38.32 12.21 8.72
C MET A 178 -39.49 11.22 8.54
N GLN A 179 -40.56 11.61 7.83
CA GLN A 179 -41.66 10.70 7.53
C GLN A 179 -41.25 9.57 6.57
N GLN A 180 -40.42 9.85 5.55
CA GLN A 180 -39.85 8.80 4.69
C GLN A 180 -38.95 7.84 5.50
N GLN A 181 -38.13 8.35 6.42
CA GLN A 181 -37.25 7.54 7.26
C GLN A 181 -38.03 6.62 8.21
N LEU A 182 -39.11 7.12 8.82
CA LEU A 182 -40.05 6.30 9.59
C LEU A 182 -40.76 5.24 8.75
N GLN A 183 -41.11 5.55 7.50
CA GLN A 183 -41.74 4.60 6.57
C GLN A 183 -40.76 3.50 6.11
N VAL A 184 -39.47 3.80 5.96
CA VAL A 184 -38.43 2.80 5.70
C VAL A 184 -38.19 1.92 6.94
N MET A 185 -38.16 2.50 8.15
CA MET A 185 -38.05 1.72 9.39
C MET A 185 -39.21 0.75 9.59
N SER A 186 -40.46 1.13 9.25
CA SER A 186 -41.60 0.21 9.36
C SER A 186 -41.50 -0.97 8.38
N GLN A 187 -41.06 -0.73 7.14
CA GLN A 187 -40.80 -1.80 6.17
C GLN A 187 -39.65 -2.72 6.59
N GLN A 188 -38.58 -2.18 7.17
CA GLN A 188 -37.48 -2.99 7.75
C GLN A 188 -37.97 -3.87 8.92
N LEU A 189 -38.89 -3.37 9.76
CA LEU A 189 -39.51 -4.14 10.83
C LEU A 189 -40.43 -5.26 10.31
N GLU A 190 -41.17 -5.05 9.21
CA GLU A 190 -41.98 -6.12 8.58
C GLU A 190 -41.10 -7.24 7.99
N VAL A 191 -39.97 -6.88 7.37
CA VAL A 191 -38.97 -7.85 6.87
C VAL A 191 -38.34 -8.64 8.02
N LEU A 192 -37.94 -7.97 9.10
CA LEU A 192 -37.39 -8.62 10.30
C LEU A 192 -38.40 -9.50 11.05
N GLN A 193 -39.70 -9.27 10.88
CA GLN A 193 -40.77 -10.12 11.42
C GLN A 193 -41.18 -11.29 10.50
N GLY A 194 -40.47 -11.50 9.39
CA GLY A 194 -40.55 -12.73 8.59
C GLY A 194 -41.87 -12.95 7.83
N LYS A 195 -42.60 -11.88 7.49
CA LYS A 195 -43.92 -11.96 6.83
C LYS A 195 -43.93 -11.40 5.40
N VAL A 196 -43.32 -12.13 4.47
CA VAL A 196 -43.52 -11.90 3.03
C VAL A 196 -43.82 -13.24 2.34
N ASN A 197 -45.05 -13.40 1.85
CA ASN A 197 -45.44 -14.53 0.99
C ASN A 197 -45.10 -14.21 -0.47
N TYR A 198 -44.29 -15.06 -1.11
CA TYR A 198 -44.11 -15.02 -2.56
C TYR A 198 -45.16 -15.89 -3.27
N THR A 199 -46.16 -15.26 -3.88
CA THR A 199 -47.12 -15.94 -4.78
C THR A 199 -47.31 -15.16 -6.08
N ASN A 200 -46.38 -15.32 -7.02
CA ASN A 200 -46.59 -14.89 -8.41
C ASN A 200 -47.48 -15.90 -9.14
N GLN A 201 -48.79 -15.64 -9.17
CA GLN A 201 -49.68 -16.23 -10.17
C GLN A 201 -49.80 -15.27 -11.35
N ILE A 202 -49.28 -15.67 -12.52
CA ILE A 202 -49.47 -14.95 -13.78
C ILE A 202 -50.68 -15.56 -14.50
N SER A 203 -51.77 -14.79 -14.55
CA SER A 203 -53.01 -15.20 -15.22
C SER A 203 -52.87 -15.11 -16.74
N VAL A 204 -53.23 -16.19 -17.45
CA VAL A 204 -53.21 -16.24 -18.93
C VAL A 204 -54.57 -15.84 -19.51
N PRO A 205 -54.65 -14.84 -20.40
CA PRO A 205 -55.79 -14.66 -21.29
C PRO A 205 -55.64 -15.62 -22.48
N ASN A 206 -56.58 -16.55 -22.67
CA ASN A 206 -56.58 -17.49 -23.78
C ASN A 206 -57.55 -17.02 -24.88
N ASN A 207 -57.09 -16.94 -26.15
CA ASN A 207 -57.97 -16.72 -27.29
C ASN A 207 -57.39 -17.29 -28.62
N GLY A 208 -57.47 -18.62 -28.72
CA GLY A 208 -57.79 -19.43 -29.92
C GLY A 208 -57.28 -19.10 -31.33
N GLN A 209 -56.77 -20.16 -31.99
CA GLN A 209 -56.77 -20.43 -33.45
C GLN A 209 -55.75 -19.63 -34.32
N SER A 210 -55.09 -20.21 -35.35
CA SER A 210 -54.97 -21.63 -35.77
C SER A 210 -53.86 -21.88 -36.82
N HIS A 211 -53.22 -23.06 -36.74
CA HIS A 211 -52.60 -23.86 -37.83
C HIS A 211 -51.41 -23.38 -38.71
N GLN A 212 -50.56 -24.38 -39.04
CA GLN A 212 -49.69 -24.57 -40.23
C GLN A 212 -48.30 -23.88 -40.36
N THR A 213 -47.26 -24.64 -39.99
CA THR A 213 -46.08 -25.05 -40.80
C THR A 213 -45.67 -24.25 -42.06
N PHE A 214 -44.40 -23.81 -42.16
CA PHE A 214 -43.32 -24.48 -42.94
C PHE A 214 -41.93 -23.80 -42.78
N ASP A 215 -40.90 -24.36 -43.43
CA ASP A 215 -39.46 -24.00 -43.35
C ASP A 215 -39.03 -22.71 -44.08
N ARG A 216 -37.91 -22.09 -43.63
CA ARG A 216 -36.66 -21.79 -44.40
C ARG A 216 -35.90 -20.51 -43.99
N GLU A 217 -34.58 -20.67 -43.96
CA GLU A 217 -33.51 -19.78 -44.50
C GLU A 217 -33.65 -18.25 -44.32
N TYR A 218 -32.95 -17.69 -43.33
CA TYR A 218 -32.65 -16.26 -43.27
C TYR A 218 -31.42 -15.91 -44.12
N SER A 219 -31.60 -15.03 -45.12
CA SER A 219 -30.54 -14.23 -45.73
C SER A 219 -30.89 -12.74 -45.61
N ALA A 220 -29.90 -11.91 -45.30
CA ALA A 220 -30.12 -10.49 -44.98
C ALA A 220 -29.92 -9.56 -46.18
N PRO A 221 -30.65 -8.43 -46.24
CA PRO A 221 -30.26 -7.25 -47.02
C PRO A 221 -29.91 -6.03 -46.15
N ARG A 222 -29.03 -5.17 -46.67
CA ARG A 222 -28.73 -3.82 -46.16
C ARG A 222 -29.82 -2.82 -46.58
N VAL A 223 -29.98 -1.73 -45.82
CA VAL A 223 -30.45 -0.42 -46.33
C VAL A 223 -29.66 0.69 -45.62
N GLU A 224 -29.38 1.80 -46.31
CA GLU A 224 -28.66 2.97 -45.78
C GLU A 224 -29.60 4.16 -45.46
N LEU A 225 -29.07 5.17 -44.76
CA LEU A 225 -29.74 6.40 -44.31
C LEU A 225 -30.09 7.32 -45.51
N LYS A 226 -31.08 8.24 -45.52
CA LYS A 226 -31.42 9.39 -44.64
C LYS A 226 -32.63 10.13 -45.30
N PRO A 227 -33.26 11.21 -44.76
CA PRO A 227 -33.24 11.84 -43.44
C PRO A 227 -34.70 11.78 -42.83
N GLU A 228 -35.38 12.73 -42.14
CA GLU A 228 -35.12 14.11 -41.65
C GLU A 228 -35.92 14.50 -40.36
N SER A 229 -37.05 15.23 -40.47
CA SER A 229 -37.73 15.97 -39.39
C SER A 229 -39.25 15.65 -39.32
N THR A 230 -39.87 15.58 -38.14
CA THR A 230 -40.32 16.74 -37.33
C THR A 230 -40.52 16.41 -35.83
N LYS A 231 -40.83 17.42 -35.00
CA LYS A 231 -40.80 17.43 -33.51
C LYS A 231 -42.20 17.23 -32.87
N PRO A 232 -42.38 17.29 -31.52
CA PRO A 232 -41.81 16.43 -30.46
C PRO A 232 -42.87 15.98 -29.40
N SER A 233 -42.58 15.00 -28.53
CA SER A 233 -43.25 14.91 -27.21
C SER A 233 -42.48 14.12 -26.12
N ALA A 234 -42.69 14.53 -24.86
CA ALA A 234 -42.70 13.71 -23.64
C ALA A 234 -41.51 12.78 -23.25
N GLN A 235 -40.29 12.93 -23.77
CA GLN A 235 -39.10 12.16 -23.27
C GLN A 235 -37.92 13.00 -22.74
N LEU A 236 -38.02 14.33 -22.70
CA LEU A 236 -36.89 15.23 -22.38
C LEU A 236 -36.58 15.43 -20.87
N SER A 237 -37.39 14.88 -19.96
CA SER A 237 -37.19 15.06 -18.50
C SER A 237 -36.13 14.15 -17.90
N GLN A 238 -36.09 12.86 -18.26
CA GLN A 238 -35.09 11.92 -17.72
C GLN A 238 -33.69 12.12 -18.31
N SER A 239 -33.58 12.51 -19.58
CA SER A 239 -32.27 12.82 -20.19
C SER A 239 -31.60 14.03 -19.53
N ALA A 240 -32.36 15.03 -19.10
CA ALA A 240 -31.84 16.21 -18.41
C ALA A 240 -31.19 15.87 -17.06
N GLN A 241 -31.82 15.00 -16.27
CA GLN A 241 -31.28 14.58 -14.96
C GLN A 241 -30.02 13.72 -15.11
N LEU A 242 -30.02 12.72 -16.01
CA LEU A 242 -28.78 11.95 -16.28
C LEU A 242 -27.63 12.84 -16.80
N SER A 243 -27.94 13.90 -17.55
CA SER A 243 -26.93 14.83 -18.07
C SER A 243 -26.31 15.71 -16.97
N GLN A 244 -27.01 15.95 -15.86
CA GLN A 244 -26.49 16.68 -14.69
C GLN A 244 -25.72 15.79 -13.71
N GLU A 245 -25.97 14.47 -13.69
CA GLU A 245 -25.13 13.53 -12.94
C GLU A 245 -23.82 13.22 -13.67
N LEU A 246 -23.85 13.14 -15.00
CA LEU A 246 -22.67 12.92 -15.85
C LEU A 246 -21.70 14.12 -15.93
N SER A 247 -22.06 15.28 -15.35
CA SER A 247 -21.25 16.51 -15.36
C SER A 247 -20.56 16.83 -14.03
N ARG A 248 -20.50 15.88 -13.08
CA ARG A 248 -19.73 16.05 -11.83
C ARG A 248 -18.30 15.58 -12.03
N VAL A 249 -17.34 16.46 -11.71
CA VAL A 249 -15.91 16.10 -11.67
C VAL A 249 -15.68 15.09 -10.55
N SER A 250 -14.81 14.12 -10.81
CA SER A 250 -14.48 13.05 -9.87
C SER A 250 -12.98 13.06 -9.51
N PHE A 251 -12.70 13.06 -8.22
CA PHE A 251 -11.34 12.93 -7.68
C PHE A 251 -11.04 11.45 -7.36
N GLY A 252 -9.77 11.05 -7.44
CA GLY A 252 -9.31 9.71 -7.06
C GLY A 252 -9.79 8.51 -7.90
N GLN A 253 -10.59 8.70 -8.97
CA GLN A 253 -11.05 7.59 -9.82
C GLN A 253 -9.99 7.05 -10.80
N LEU A 254 -9.03 7.90 -11.19
CA LEU A 254 -7.90 7.53 -12.05
C LEU A 254 -6.61 7.53 -11.24
N SER A 255 -5.65 6.66 -11.60
CA SER A 255 -4.30 6.74 -11.05
C SER A 255 -3.62 8.02 -11.58
N PRO A 256 -2.90 8.80 -10.74
CA PRO A 256 -2.15 9.96 -11.24
C PRO A 256 -1.16 9.60 -12.35
N SER A 257 -0.63 8.37 -12.37
CA SER A 257 0.21 7.86 -13.47
C SER A 257 -0.47 7.81 -14.85
N ASP A 258 -1.80 7.93 -14.91
CA ASP A 258 -2.59 7.80 -16.13
C ASP A 258 -2.94 9.17 -16.73
N TYR A 259 -2.81 10.26 -15.97
CA TYR A 259 -3.13 11.63 -16.39
C TYR A 259 -2.09 12.71 -16.06
N LEU A 260 -1.10 12.45 -15.19
CA LEU A 260 0.05 13.34 -15.01
C LEU A 260 1.12 13.04 -16.08
N ARG A 261 1.81 14.08 -16.57
CA ARG A 261 3.08 13.89 -17.29
C ARG A 261 4.15 13.30 -16.35
N THR A 262 5.05 12.51 -16.92
CA THR A 262 6.20 11.97 -16.16
C THR A 262 7.23 13.07 -15.82
N PRO A 263 8.02 12.94 -14.74
CA PRO A 263 9.04 13.93 -14.39
C PRO A 263 10.01 14.25 -15.54
N LEU A 264 10.40 13.24 -16.32
CA LEU A 264 11.26 13.39 -17.51
C LEU A 264 10.57 14.18 -18.65
N GLU A 265 9.26 14.00 -18.88
CA GLU A 265 8.50 14.84 -19.82
C GLU A 265 8.37 16.29 -19.33
N ILE A 266 8.42 16.52 -18.01
CA ILE A 266 8.32 17.84 -17.40
C ILE A 266 9.67 18.56 -17.49
N GLU A 267 10.76 17.93 -17.03
CA GLU A 267 12.15 18.40 -17.17
C GLU A 267 12.49 18.81 -18.61
N GLN A 268 12.17 17.95 -19.60
CA GLN A 268 12.43 18.24 -21.01
C GLN A 268 11.72 19.49 -21.55
N GLN A 269 10.60 19.89 -20.95
CA GLN A 269 9.88 21.12 -21.32
C GLN A 269 10.35 22.32 -20.51
N LEU A 270 10.66 22.15 -19.22
CA LEU A 270 11.23 23.20 -18.38
C LEU A 270 12.61 23.65 -18.88
N ASN A 271 13.46 22.72 -19.31
CA ASN A 271 14.81 23.04 -19.83
C ASN A 271 14.79 23.90 -21.11
N LEU A 272 13.66 24.01 -21.82
CA LEU A 272 13.50 24.91 -22.97
C LEU A 272 13.23 26.37 -22.56
N ILE A 273 12.75 26.61 -21.33
CA ILE A 273 12.28 27.93 -20.86
C ILE A 273 13.07 28.49 -19.67
N ILE A 274 13.88 27.67 -18.99
CA ILE A 274 14.79 28.14 -17.91
C ILE A 274 15.68 29.32 -18.37
N PRO A 275 16.28 29.34 -19.58
CA PRO A 275 17.06 30.50 -20.02
C PRO A 275 16.23 31.78 -20.12
N GLU A 276 14.95 31.69 -20.48
CA GLU A 276 14.05 32.83 -20.52
C GLU A 276 13.70 33.32 -19.12
N LEU A 277 13.40 32.39 -18.18
CA LEU A 277 13.12 32.71 -16.77
C LEU A 277 14.32 33.38 -16.08
N ILE A 278 15.54 32.91 -16.35
CA ILE A 278 16.77 33.48 -15.80
C ILE A 278 16.96 34.93 -16.24
N VAL A 279 16.68 35.23 -17.51
CA VAL A 279 16.75 36.60 -18.07
C VAL A 279 15.60 37.47 -17.56
N GLN A 280 14.38 36.93 -17.44
CA GLN A 280 13.22 37.66 -16.91
C GLN A 280 13.39 38.09 -15.45
N ALA A 281 14.14 37.33 -14.65
CA ALA A 281 14.42 37.64 -13.24
C ALA A 281 15.67 38.50 -13.01
N ASP A 282 16.39 38.91 -14.06
CA ASP A 282 17.67 39.66 -13.98
C ASP A 282 18.74 38.97 -13.10
N LEU A 283 18.86 37.64 -13.22
CA LEU A 283 19.85 36.88 -12.46
C LEU A 283 21.31 37.21 -12.86
N ASP A 284 21.55 37.72 -14.07
CA ASP A 284 22.88 38.22 -14.46
C ASP A 284 23.28 39.45 -13.63
N GLY A 285 22.35 40.37 -13.35
CA GLY A 285 22.57 41.48 -12.42
C GLY A 285 22.70 41.06 -10.95
N TYR A 286 22.14 39.90 -10.58
CA TYR A 286 22.23 39.32 -9.23
C TYR A 286 23.51 38.49 -9.00
N ARG A 287 24.26 38.15 -10.04
CA ARG A 287 25.32 37.13 -10.02
C ARG A 287 26.45 37.34 -9.00
N GLU A 288 26.73 38.58 -8.63
CA GLU A 288 27.78 38.92 -7.64
C GLU A 288 27.27 38.87 -6.18
N ILE A 289 25.95 39.00 -5.96
CA ILE A 289 25.35 39.14 -4.62
C ILE A 289 25.60 37.94 -3.70
N PRO A 290 25.49 36.67 -4.15
CA PRO A 290 25.79 35.53 -3.27
C PRO A 290 27.20 35.60 -2.67
N THR A 291 28.21 35.98 -3.46
CA THR A 291 29.59 36.13 -2.98
C THR A 291 29.70 37.24 -1.93
N GLU A 292 29.03 38.38 -2.14
CA GLU A 292 29.03 39.47 -1.17
C GLU A 292 28.24 39.15 0.11
N LEU A 293 27.18 38.34 0.03
CA LEU A 293 26.45 37.82 1.20
C LEU A 293 27.31 36.85 2.02
N GLU A 294 28.02 35.93 1.37
CA GLU A 294 28.98 35.03 2.04
C GLU A 294 30.10 35.82 2.72
N ASN A 295 30.69 36.81 2.03
CA ASN A 295 31.74 37.69 2.58
C ASN A 295 31.22 38.54 3.76
N LEU A 296 30.03 39.12 3.65
CA LEU A 296 29.39 39.94 4.69
C LEU A 296 29.01 39.11 5.92
N SER A 297 28.75 37.81 5.74
CA SER A 297 28.46 36.88 6.85
C SER A 297 29.69 36.66 7.73
N VAL A 298 30.88 36.53 7.14
CA VAL A 298 32.15 36.45 7.89
C VAL A 298 32.35 37.71 8.74
N ASP A 299 32.12 38.89 8.17
CA ASP A 299 32.24 40.17 8.89
C ASP A 299 31.31 40.25 10.12
N TYR A 300 30.08 39.72 10.04
CA TYR A 300 29.16 39.65 11.18
C TYR A 300 29.58 38.61 12.24
N ILE A 301 30.10 37.44 11.83
CA ILE A 301 30.65 36.44 12.78
C ILE A 301 31.82 37.06 13.55
N VAL A 302 32.72 37.74 12.84
CA VAL A 302 33.86 38.47 13.42
C VAL A 302 33.41 39.56 14.40
N GLN A 303 32.36 40.33 14.07
CA GLN A 303 31.76 41.31 15.01
C GLN A 303 31.19 40.62 16.26
N ALA A 304 30.33 39.60 16.09
CA ALA A 304 29.62 38.97 17.19
C ALA A 304 30.57 38.30 18.20
N LEU A 305 31.61 37.60 17.72
CA LEU A 305 32.60 36.98 18.60
C LEU A 305 33.38 38.01 19.43
N LYS A 306 33.67 39.19 18.85
CA LYS A 306 34.28 40.31 19.58
C LYS A 306 33.37 40.89 20.66
N GLU A 307 32.09 41.08 20.34
CA GLU A 307 31.07 41.51 21.33
C GLU A 307 30.90 40.50 22.47
N MET A 308 31.04 39.21 22.17
CA MET A 308 31.01 38.12 23.14
C MET A 308 32.32 37.97 23.95
N GLY A 309 33.36 38.75 23.63
CA GLY A 309 34.62 38.80 24.38
C GLY A 309 35.73 37.87 23.90
N TRP A 310 35.80 37.56 22.61
CA TRP A 310 36.88 36.73 22.03
C TRP A 310 38.28 37.22 22.40
N PHE A 311 39.03 36.38 23.14
CA PHE A 311 40.38 36.68 23.63
C PHE A 311 41.49 35.83 22.99
N TYR A 312 41.16 34.75 22.27
CA TYR A 312 42.15 33.82 21.72
C TYR A 312 43.07 34.48 20.66
N GLN A 313 44.37 34.31 20.81
CA GLN A 313 45.43 34.91 19.98
C GLN A 313 46.01 33.92 18.95
N PRO A 314 46.61 34.40 17.84
CA PRO A 314 47.28 33.54 16.87
C PRO A 314 48.31 32.59 17.49
N GLY A 315 48.23 31.31 17.11
CA GLY A 315 49.03 30.21 17.64
C GLY A 315 48.37 29.46 18.81
N GLU A 316 47.45 30.08 19.56
CA GLU A 316 46.74 29.42 20.66
C GLU A 316 45.77 28.34 20.16
N SER A 317 45.49 27.35 21.00
CA SER A 317 44.56 26.25 20.70
C SER A 317 43.50 26.10 21.79
N PHE A 318 42.25 25.82 21.38
CA PHE A 318 41.08 25.74 22.25
C PHE A 318 40.13 24.62 21.79
N SER A 319 39.29 24.12 22.70
CA SER A 319 38.22 23.18 22.35
C SER A 319 36.88 23.91 22.16
N THR A 320 35.97 23.32 21.39
CA THR A 320 34.61 23.88 21.18
C THR A 320 33.90 24.13 22.51
N GLU A 321 34.04 23.20 23.46
CA GLU A 321 33.45 23.29 24.81
C GLU A 321 34.04 24.44 25.63
N SER A 322 35.36 24.66 25.53
CA SER A 322 36.02 25.79 26.22
C SER A 322 35.60 27.15 25.65
N ALA A 323 35.37 27.24 24.34
CA ALA A 323 34.87 28.46 23.70
C ALA A 323 33.37 28.70 23.97
N VAL A 324 32.55 27.64 23.97
CA VAL A 324 31.14 27.69 24.39
C VAL A 324 31.01 28.20 25.83
N GLN A 325 31.84 27.70 26.76
CA GLN A 325 31.85 28.19 28.13
C GLN A 325 32.35 29.64 28.24
N SER A 326 33.47 29.97 27.58
CA SER A 326 34.12 31.27 27.74
C SER A 326 33.35 32.43 27.11
N LEU A 327 32.61 32.16 26.02
CA LEU A 327 31.75 33.14 25.33
C LEU A 327 30.27 33.05 25.75
N SER A 328 29.93 32.20 26.73
CA SER A 328 28.57 32.00 27.27
C SER A 328 27.51 31.59 26.24
N VAL A 329 27.84 30.63 25.37
CA VAL A 329 26.92 30.11 24.33
C VAL A 329 25.89 29.15 24.94
N VAL A 330 24.60 29.40 24.71
CA VAL A 330 23.52 28.53 25.21
C VAL A 330 23.44 27.20 24.46
N SER A 331 22.96 26.16 25.13
CA SER A 331 22.83 24.77 24.62
C SER A 331 22.32 24.70 23.18
N ASP A 332 21.19 25.37 22.94
CA ASP A 332 20.38 25.29 21.73
C ASP A 332 21.08 25.93 20.52
N GLN A 333 22.15 26.70 20.77
CA GLN A 333 22.94 27.42 19.77
C GLN A 333 24.37 26.86 19.61
N GLN A 334 24.75 25.82 20.36
CA GLN A 334 26.11 25.24 20.28
C GLN A 334 26.43 24.63 18.91
N ARG A 335 25.41 24.09 18.22
CA ARG A 335 25.57 23.51 16.86
C ARG A 335 25.85 24.59 15.83
N LEU A 336 25.08 25.69 15.85
CA LEU A 336 25.37 26.88 15.04
C LEU A 336 26.75 27.44 15.37
N PHE A 337 27.10 27.58 16.65
CA PHE A 337 28.40 28.09 17.06
C PHE A 337 29.57 27.25 16.52
N LYS A 338 29.45 25.91 16.51
CA LYS A 338 30.42 25.03 15.83
C LYS A 338 30.50 25.32 14.33
N ARG A 339 29.36 25.50 13.65
CA ARG A 339 29.32 25.91 12.23
C ARG A 339 30.00 27.27 12.00
N LEU A 340 29.90 28.22 12.93
CA LEU A 340 30.63 29.50 12.83
C LEU A 340 32.15 29.33 12.93
N LEU A 341 32.64 28.40 13.78
CA LEU A 341 34.07 28.07 13.83
C LEU A 341 34.55 27.37 12.55
N GLU A 342 33.70 26.57 11.91
CA GLU A 342 33.98 25.96 10.60
C GLU A 342 34.06 27.01 9.50
N ILE A 343 33.17 28.00 9.50
CA ILE A 343 33.21 29.14 8.57
C ILE A 343 34.51 29.95 8.75
N LEU A 344 34.95 30.18 9.99
CA LEU A 344 36.26 30.80 10.25
C LEU A 344 37.45 29.90 9.85
N ALA A 345 37.26 28.59 9.72
CA ALA A 345 38.28 27.67 9.22
C ALA A 345 38.32 27.64 7.68
N GLU A 346 37.18 27.77 7.01
CA GLU A 346 37.08 27.98 5.55
C GLU A 346 37.86 29.24 5.13
N GLU A 347 37.78 30.32 5.91
CA GLU A 347 38.52 31.58 5.72
C GLU A 347 39.98 31.56 6.24
N GLY A 348 40.43 30.43 6.80
CA GLY A 348 41.79 30.29 7.35
C GLY A 348 42.11 31.22 8.53
N ILE A 349 41.09 31.71 9.24
CA ILE A 349 41.22 32.50 10.47
C ILE A 349 41.52 31.58 11.67
N VAL A 350 40.89 30.41 11.69
CA VAL A 350 41.22 29.29 12.57
C VAL A 350 41.54 28.04 11.74
N GLN A 351 41.99 26.96 12.38
CA GLN A 351 42.20 25.65 11.76
C GLN A 351 41.67 24.55 12.66
N SER A 352 40.95 23.58 12.08
CA SER A 352 40.55 22.37 12.81
C SER A 352 41.71 21.37 12.89
N THR A 353 42.03 20.93 14.11
CA THR A 353 42.82 19.73 14.39
C THR A 353 41.88 18.67 14.98
N GLN A 354 42.27 17.39 14.99
CA GLN A 354 41.37 16.27 15.29
C GLN A 354 40.62 16.31 16.64
N GLN A 355 41.00 17.19 17.58
CA GLN A 355 40.28 17.41 18.84
C GLN A 355 40.20 18.89 19.29
N GLN A 356 40.82 19.84 18.57
CA GLN A 356 40.90 21.26 18.97
C GLN A 356 41.01 22.20 17.77
N TRP A 357 40.59 23.45 17.95
CA TRP A 357 40.80 24.54 17.01
C TRP A 357 42.10 25.29 17.35
N GLN A 358 42.89 25.65 16.34
CA GLN A 358 44.02 26.57 16.49
C GLN A 358 43.70 27.91 15.82
N VAL A 359 44.02 29.04 16.45
CA VAL A 359 43.90 30.36 15.81
C VAL A 359 45.09 30.59 14.87
N LEU A 360 44.81 30.92 13.61
CA LEU A 360 45.84 31.27 12.62
C LEU A 360 45.99 32.79 12.47
N GLN A 361 44.89 33.54 12.54
CA GLN A 361 44.85 34.98 12.31
C GLN A 361 44.06 35.69 13.42
N THR A 362 44.44 36.93 13.73
CA THR A 362 43.67 37.77 14.66
C THR A 362 42.38 38.20 13.99
N LEU A 363 41.25 38.17 14.71
CA LEU A 363 39.99 38.72 14.22
C LEU A 363 40.16 40.23 13.91
N GLU A 364 40.10 40.64 12.63
CA GLU A 364 40.25 42.04 12.22
C GLU A 364 38.96 42.88 12.43
N GLY A 365 39.05 44.20 12.32
CA GLY A 365 37.97 45.13 12.65
C GLY A 365 37.01 45.40 11.48
N ALA A 366 36.09 44.48 11.21
CA ALA A 366 35.05 44.68 10.20
C ALA A 366 33.96 45.69 10.63
N ASN A 367 33.38 46.42 9.66
CA ASN A 367 32.17 47.21 9.83
C ASN A 367 31.05 46.69 8.90
N PRO A 368 30.44 45.52 9.21
CA PRO A 368 29.45 44.90 8.33
C PRO A 368 28.20 45.74 8.14
N LYS A 369 27.86 46.64 9.07
CA LYS A 369 26.73 47.56 8.93
C LYS A 369 26.92 48.52 7.76
N GLU A 370 28.09 49.13 7.65
CA GLU A 370 28.43 50.04 6.54
C GLU A 370 28.55 49.29 5.21
N LYS A 371 29.18 48.11 5.22
CA LYS A 371 29.25 47.22 4.04
C LYS A 371 27.87 46.79 3.55
N SER A 372 26.98 46.37 4.46
CA SER A 372 25.59 46.02 4.16
C SER A 372 24.80 47.19 3.58
N GLN A 373 24.92 48.39 4.15
CA GLN A 373 24.29 49.60 3.61
C GLN A 373 24.82 49.97 2.21
N LYS A 374 26.13 49.83 1.98
CA LYS A 374 26.74 50.03 0.65
C LYS A 374 26.20 49.00 -0.35
N LEU A 375 26.21 47.72 -0.02
CA LEU A 375 25.68 46.65 -0.87
C LEU A 375 24.21 46.86 -1.22
N LEU A 376 23.39 47.29 -0.24
CA LEU A 376 21.98 47.59 -0.47
C LEU A 376 21.79 48.77 -1.46
N SER A 377 22.66 49.77 -1.41
CA SER A 377 22.65 50.88 -2.38
C SER A 377 23.16 50.50 -3.78
N GLN A 378 23.96 49.43 -3.88
CA GLN A 378 24.54 48.93 -5.12
C GLN A 378 23.64 47.89 -5.80
N TYR A 379 22.90 47.10 -5.03
CA TYR A 379 22.03 46.01 -5.50
C TYR A 379 20.63 46.08 -4.83
N PRO A 380 19.75 47.00 -5.24
CA PRO A 380 18.41 47.12 -4.66
C PRO A 380 17.56 45.84 -4.76
N ASN A 381 17.80 45.02 -5.79
CA ASN A 381 17.11 43.75 -6.02
C ASN A 381 17.42 42.67 -4.96
N ALA A 382 18.38 42.92 -4.04
CA ALA A 382 18.74 42.05 -2.92
C ALA A 382 18.32 42.64 -1.55
N GLU A 383 17.30 43.52 -1.53
CA GLU A 383 16.84 44.19 -0.30
C GLU A 383 16.38 43.22 0.78
N ALA A 384 15.70 42.12 0.42
CA ALA A 384 15.16 41.17 1.40
C ALA A 384 16.29 40.41 2.12
N GLU A 385 17.24 39.90 1.34
CA GLU A 385 18.44 39.18 1.76
C GLU A 385 19.30 40.05 2.68
N LEU A 386 19.69 41.24 2.21
CA LEU A 386 20.55 42.16 2.95
C LEU A 386 19.87 42.70 4.22
N THR A 387 18.56 42.94 4.18
CA THR A 387 17.79 43.38 5.36
C THR A 387 17.65 42.27 6.41
N LEU A 388 17.32 41.05 6.00
CA LEU A 388 17.20 39.90 6.91
C LEU A 388 18.57 39.50 7.48
N LEU A 389 19.61 39.44 6.65
CA LEU A 389 20.98 39.18 7.09
C LEU A 389 21.44 40.24 8.09
N HIS A 390 21.30 41.53 7.77
CA HIS A 390 21.69 42.60 8.71
C HIS A 390 20.94 42.48 10.03
N ARG A 391 19.62 42.31 9.99
CA ARG A 391 18.78 42.26 11.20
C ARG A 391 19.09 41.06 12.10
N CYS A 392 19.34 39.89 11.50
CA CYS A 392 19.64 38.67 12.25
C CYS A 392 21.09 38.63 12.73
N ALA A 393 22.04 38.83 11.81
CA ALA A 393 23.47 38.70 12.07
C ALA A 393 24.05 39.82 12.94
N SER A 394 23.50 41.05 12.88
CA SER A 394 23.90 42.12 13.81
C SER A 394 23.40 41.91 15.25
N GLN A 395 22.59 40.88 15.50
CA GLN A 395 22.11 40.47 16.83
C GLN A 395 22.59 39.06 17.21
N LEU A 396 23.51 38.48 16.42
CA LEU A 396 24.04 37.12 16.58
C LEU A 396 24.63 36.89 17.98
N SER A 397 25.38 37.85 18.52
CA SER A 397 25.92 37.82 19.88
C SER A 397 24.82 37.70 20.96
N GLY A 398 23.69 38.38 20.76
CA GLY A 398 22.52 38.29 21.63
C GLY A 398 21.77 36.95 21.51
N VAL A 399 21.67 36.37 20.31
CA VAL A 399 21.03 35.06 20.10
C VAL A 399 21.89 33.92 20.66
N LEU A 400 23.19 33.89 20.35
CA LEU A 400 24.11 32.86 20.84
C LEU A 400 24.19 32.82 22.37
N GLN A 401 24.01 33.97 23.05
CA GLN A 401 23.96 34.09 24.50
C GLN A 401 22.53 33.99 25.10
N GLY A 402 21.53 33.61 24.30
CA GLY A 402 20.14 33.41 24.75
C GLY A 402 19.40 34.67 25.23
N LYS A 403 19.94 35.87 24.92
CA LYS A 403 19.36 37.16 25.31
C LYS A 403 18.22 37.61 24.40
N LEU A 404 18.16 37.07 23.18
CA LEU A 404 17.19 37.42 22.14
C LEU A 404 16.57 36.15 21.53
N ASN A 405 15.27 36.20 21.28
CA ASN A 405 14.57 35.14 20.55
C ASN A 405 14.74 35.36 19.03
N PRO A 406 15.42 34.46 18.29
CA PRO A 406 15.70 34.67 16.87
C PRO A 406 14.44 34.68 15.99
N LEU A 407 13.34 34.07 16.43
CA LEU A 407 12.07 34.10 15.69
C LEU A 407 11.53 35.53 15.55
N GLN A 408 11.79 36.41 16.54
CA GLN A 408 11.42 37.83 16.49
C GLN A 408 12.36 38.69 15.61
N LEU A 409 13.52 38.15 15.22
CA LEU A 409 14.40 38.81 14.24
C LEU A 409 13.90 38.51 12.81
N VAL A 410 13.59 37.25 12.53
CA VAL A 410 13.04 36.84 11.22
C VAL A 410 11.62 37.43 11.02
N PHE A 411 10.75 37.31 12.03
CA PHE A 411 9.33 37.73 11.99
C PHE A 411 9.00 38.74 13.11
N PRO A 412 9.47 40.02 13.01
CA PRO A 412 9.26 41.01 14.07
C PRO A 412 7.78 41.29 14.27
N GLU A 413 7.29 41.11 15.51
CA GLU A 413 5.87 41.19 15.88
C GLU A 413 4.92 40.26 15.10
N GLY A 414 5.45 39.27 14.35
CA GLY A 414 4.70 38.44 13.43
C GLY A 414 4.49 39.06 12.04
N ASP A 415 5.24 40.10 11.66
CA ASP A 415 5.32 40.55 10.28
C ASP A 415 5.99 39.50 9.41
N LEU A 416 5.27 39.05 8.37
CA LEU A 416 5.78 38.12 7.37
C LEU A 416 6.42 38.81 6.17
N THR A 417 6.22 40.12 5.98
CA THR A 417 6.51 40.84 4.72
C THR A 417 7.90 40.53 4.18
N ARG A 418 8.97 40.71 4.96
CA ARG A 418 10.34 40.49 4.46
C ARG A 418 10.68 39.04 4.17
N ALA A 419 10.10 38.09 4.91
CA ALA A 419 10.22 36.67 4.59
C ALA A 419 9.41 36.30 3.33
N THR A 420 8.23 36.88 3.14
CA THR A 420 7.44 36.74 1.90
C THR A 420 8.25 37.25 0.71
N GLN A 421 8.84 38.44 0.81
CA GLN A 421 9.68 38.98 -0.26
C GLN A 421 10.87 38.06 -0.58
N LEU A 422 11.52 37.49 0.43
CA LEU A 422 12.61 36.53 0.20
C LEU A 422 12.13 35.27 -0.55
N TYR A 423 11.02 34.66 -0.13
CA TYR A 423 10.50 33.40 -0.71
C TYR A 423 9.60 33.57 -1.94
N GLN A 424 9.23 34.80 -2.32
CA GLN A 424 8.29 35.10 -3.40
C GLN A 424 8.85 36.10 -4.43
N GLU A 425 9.62 37.10 -4.01
CA GLU A 425 10.01 38.25 -4.84
C GLU A 425 11.52 38.33 -5.15
N SER A 426 12.39 37.63 -4.41
CA SER A 426 13.84 37.58 -4.74
C SER A 426 14.10 36.95 -6.11
N PRO A 427 15.11 37.38 -6.89
CA PRO A 427 15.38 36.80 -8.22
C PRO A 427 15.49 35.27 -8.27
N PRO A 428 16.17 34.59 -7.33
CA PRO A 428 16.18 33.11 -7.31
C PRO A 428 14.80 32.52 -7.02
N ALA A 429 14.04 33.10 -6.08
CA ALA A 429 12.69 32.63 -5.75
C ALA A 429 11.70 32.86 -6.91
N GLN A 430 11.79 33.97 -7.64
CA GLN A 430 10.96 34.21 -8.84
C GLN A 430 11.17 33.10 -9.89
N VAL A 431 12.42 32.69 -10.12
CA VAL A 431 12.74 31.59 -11.05
C VAL A 431 12.24 30.25 -10.52
N MET A 432 12.53 29.91 -9.26
CA MET A 432 12.13 28.63 -8.67
C MET A 432 10.62 28.48 -8.58
N ASN A 433 9.89 29.51 -8.13
CA ASN A 433 8.42 29.49 -8.10
C ASN A 433 7.81 29.42 -9.51
N ASN A 434 8.42 30.05 -10.53
CA ASN A 434 8.01 29.84 -11.93
C ASN A 434 8.27 28.41 -12.41
N ILE A 435 9.38 27.79 -12.03
CA ILE A 435 9.67 26.38 -12.37
C ILE A 435 8.64 25.46 -11.71
N ILE A 436 8.28 25.67 -10.43
CA ILE A 436 7.22 24.92 -9.73
C ILE A 436 5.85 25.12 -10.41
N GLN A 437 5.45 26.37 -10.65
CA GLN A 437 4.20 26.72 -11.34
C GLN A 437 4.06 25.99 -12.67
N LYS A 438 5.11 26.03 -13.49
CA LYS A 438 5.13 25.41 -14.82
C LYS A 438 5.26 23.89 -14.72
N ALA A 439 6.00 23.34 -13.76
CA ALA A 439 6.05 21.90 -13.51
C ALA A 439 4.66 21.33 -13.22
N ILE A 440 3.88 22.00 -12.36
CA ILE A 440 2.50 21.60 -12.03
C ILE A 440 1.59 21.74 -13.26
N ALA A 441 1.64 22.89 -13.95
CA ALA A 441 0.81 23.12 -15.15
C ALA A 441 1.10 22.10 -16.28
N ILE A 442 2.37 21.79 -16.52
CA ILE A 442 2.81 20.79 -17.50
C ILE A 442 2.41 19.38 -17.03
N ALA A 443 2.47 19.08 -15.73
CA ALA A 443 2.03 17.79 -15.20
C ALA A 443 0.54 17.56 -15.41
N ILE A 444 -0.32 18.53 -15.08
CA ILE A 444 -1.79 18.40 -15.15
C ILE A 444 -2.39 18.67 -16.53
N GLU A 445 -1.56 19.03 -17.54
CA GLU A 445 -2.00 19.32 -18.91
C GLU A 445 -2.83 18.21 -19.57
N LYS A 446 -2.60 16.94 -19.18
CA LYS A 446 -3.33 15.77 -19.68
C LYS A 446 -4.56 15.37 -18.83
N LEU A 447 -4.96 16.19 -17.84
CA LEU A 447 -6.10 15.94 -16.95
C LEU A 447 -7.43 15.87 -17.72
N PRO A 448 -8.18 14.75 -17.68
CA PRO A 448 -9.47 14.65 -18.36
C PRO A 448 -10.54 15.62 -17.81
N PRO A 449 -11.45 16.16 -18.63
CA PRO A 449 -12.44 17.16 -18.18
C PRO A 449 -13.37 16.75 -17.03
N ASN A 450 -13.54 15.44 -16.81
CA ASN A 450 -14.39 14.89 -15.73
C ASN A 450 -13.55 14.35 -14.55
N CYS A 451 -12.23 14.53 -14.57
CA CYS A 451 -11.31 14.16 -13.51
C CYS A 451 -10.82 15.41 -12.77
N GLY A 452 -10.69 15.31 -11.46
CA GLY A 452 -10.05 16.32 -10.63
C GLY A 452 -8.66 15.89 -10.18
N VAL A 453 -7.87 16.85 -9.69
CA VAL A 453 -6.52 16.66 -9.13
C VAL A 453 -6.45 17.24 -7.72
N ARG A 454 -5.85 16.50 -6.79
CA ARG A 454 -5.71 16.92 -5.38
C ARG A 454 -4.26 17.28 -5.09
N LEU A 455 -4.05 18.51 -4.62
CA LEU A 455 -2.73 19.06 -4.28
C LEU A 455 -2.62 19.29 -2.77
N LEU A 456 -1.46 18.97 -2.21
CA LEU A 456 -1.08 19.29 -0.83
C LEU A 456 0.25 20.06 -0.84
N GLU A 457 0.30 21.21 -0.15
CA GLU A 457 1.52 21.97 0.07
C GLU A 457 1.96 21.80 1.54
N ILE A 458 3.14 21.22 1.76
CA ILE A 458 3.69 20.90 3.09
C ILE A 458 4.58 22.06 3.53
N GLY A 459 4.27 22.67 4.68
CA GLY A 459 5.03 23.79 5.25
C GLY A 459 5.06 25.02 4.34
N ALA A 460 3.88 25.42 3.86
CA ALA A 460 3.71 26.50 2.90
C ALA A 460 4.03 27.91 3.47
N GLY A 461 4.13 28.07 4.79
CA GLY A 461 4.65 29.26 5.47
C GLY A 461 3.97 30.57 5.03
N THR A 462 4.74 31.46 4.38
CA THR A 462 4.26 32.76 3.89
C THR A 462 3.34 32.68 2.65
N GLY A 463 3.13 31.46 2.13
CA GLY A 463 2.41 31.20 0.89
C GLY A 463 3.08 31.83 -0.32
N GLY A 464 4.42 31.91 -0.33
CA GLY A 464 5.19 32.45 -1.46
C GLY A 464 5.01 31.61 -2.72
N THR A 465 5.25 30.30 -2.61
CA THR A 465 5.03 29.33 -3.69
C THR A 465 3.55 29.18 -4.04
N THR A 466 2.65 29.10 -3.05
CA THR A 466 1.19 29.12 -3.21
C THR A 466 0.70 30.25 -4.12
N SER A 467 1.24 31.47 -3.96
CA SER A 467 0.89 32.66 -4.75
C SER A 467 1.17 32.51 -6.25
N TYR A 468 2.12 31.65 -6.65
CA TYR A 468 2.38 31.34 -8.06
C TYR A 468 1.53 30.18 -8.59
N ILE A 469 1.00 29.30 -7.73
CA ILE A 469 0.28 28.10 -8.17
C ILE A 469 -1.22 28.37 -8.37
N LEU A 470 -1.89 28.94 -7.35
CA LEU A 470 -3.36 29.10 -7.34
C LEU A 470 -3.94 29.88 -8.56
N PRO A 471 -3.29 30.93 -9.11
CA PRO A 471 -3.80 31.63 -10.30
C PRO A 471 -3.89 30.77 -11.57
N HIS A 472 -3.25 29.60 -11.59
CA HIS A 472 -3.14 28.72 -12.76
C HIS A 472 -3.88 27.38 -12.63
N LEU A 473 -4.49 27.10 -11.47
CA LEU A 473 -5.32 25.90 -11.26
C LEU A 473 -6.77 26.15 -11.72
N ASN A 474 -7.45 25.10 -12.21
CA ASN A 474 -8.87 25.19 -12.56
C ASN A 474 -9.73 24.98 -11.29
N PRO A 475 -10.48 26.00 -10.82
CA PRO A 475 -11.29 25.90 -9.59
C PRO A 475 -12.37 24.81 -9.62
N SER A 476 -12.76 24.33 -10.81
CA SER A 476 -13.74 23.25 -10.97
C SER A 476 -13.13 21.84 -11.01
N GLN A 477 -11.80 21.72 -11.07
CA GLN A 477 -11.09 20.44 -11.19
C GLN A 477 -9.93 20.29 -10.18
N SER A 478 -9.75 21.23 -9.24
CA SER A 478 -8.63 21.22 -8.30
C SER A 478 -9.14 21.26 -6.86
N GLU A 479 -8.58 20.40 -6.01
CA GLU A 479 -8.62 20.55 -4.55
C GLU A 479 -7.21 20.92 -4.09
N TYR A 480 -7.08 21.90 -3.20
CA TYR A 480 -5.78 22.32 -2.66
C TYR A 480 -5.80 22.32 -1.13
N VAL A 481 -4.75 21.81 -0.51
CA VAL A 481 -4.58 21.82 0.94
C VAL A 481 -3.30 22.57 1.28
N PHE A 482 -3.45 23.76 1.82
CA PHE A 482 -2.36 24.56 2.38
C PHE A 482 -2.09 24.05 3.80
N THR A 483 -0.85 23.64 4.09
CA THR A 483 -0.48 23.20 5.43
C THR A 483 0.79 23.82 5.97
N ASP A 484 0.84 23.97 7.29
CA ASP A 484 2.01 24.40 8.04
C ASP A 484 2.04 23.70 9.41
N ILE A 485 3.16 23.72 10.11
CA ILE A 485 3.27 23.13 11.46
C ILE A 485 2.50 23.96 12.49
N GLY A 486 2.40 25.27 12.30
CA GLY A 486 1.75 26.22 13.21
C GLY A 486 0.44 26.79 12.67
N GLY A 487 -0.56 26.97 13.54
CA GLY A 487 -1.85 27.56 13.17
C GLY A 487 -1.73 28.98 12.60
N PHE A 488 -0.74 29.75 13.04
CA PHE A 488 -0.48 31.13 12.60
C PHE A 488 -0.40 31.27 11.07
N PHE A 489 0.43 30.45 10.40
CA PHE A 489 0.61 30.55 8.94
C PHE A 489 -0.64 30.14 8.17
N THR A 490 -1.35 29.09 8.60
CA THR A 490 -2.62 28.66 7.98
C THR A 490 -3.71 29.74 8.08
N ALA A 491 -3.78 30.46 9.21
CA ALA A 491 -4.68 31.60 9.38
C ALA A 491 -4.32 32.78 8.45
N ARG A 492 -3.03 33.14 8.35
CA ARG A 492 -2.57 34.19 7.43
C ARG A 492 -2.77 33.85 5.95
N ALA A 493 -2.60 32.59 5.57
CA ALA A 493 -2.87 32.14 4.21
C ALA A 493 -4.36 32.28 3.85
N LYS A 494 -5.26 32.00 4.80
CA LYS A 494 -6.71 32.19 4.65
C LYS A 494 -7.11 33.67 4.53
N GLU A 495 -6.34 34.59 5.12
CA GLU A 495 -6.46 36.04 4.87
C GLU A 495 -5.89 36.46 3.49
N LYS A 496 -4.81 35.80 3.03
CA LYS A 496 -4.10 36.10 1.77
C LYS A 496 -4.83 35.58 0.51
N PHE A 497 -5.58 34.47 0.62
CA PHE A 497 -6.17 33.75 -0.51
C PHE A 497 -7.71 33.55 -0.42
N PRO A 498 -8.52 34.61 -0.17
CA PRO A 498 -9.97 34.48 -0.01
C PRO A 498 -10.70 34.09 -1.31
N ASP A 499 -10.15 34.44 -2.48
CA ASP A 499 -10.77 34.23 -3.80
C ASP A 499 -10.71 32.78 -4.31
N TYR A 500 -10.09 31.87 -3.54
CA TYR A 500 -9.84 30.48 -3.93
C TYR A 500 -10.63 29.49 -3.04
N PRO A 501 -11.95 29.35 -3.21
CA PRO A 501 -12.83 28.57 -2.32
C PRO A 501 -12.62 27.04 -2.37
N TYR A 502 -11.70 26.57 -3.22
CA TYR A 502 -11.26 25.17 -3.31
C TYR A 502 -9.94 24.92 -2.53
N VAL A 503 -9.42 25.94 -1.85
CA VAL A 503 -8.28 25.85 -0.93
C VAL A 503 -8.80 25.60 0.49
N SER A 504 -8.26 24.56 1.11
CA SER A 504 -8.44 24.24 2.53
C SER A 504 -7.14 24.50 3.29
N TYR A 505 -7.25 24.72 4.61
CA TYR A 505 -6.15 25.14 5.48
C TYR A 505 -6.15 24.25 6.71
N GLN A 506 -5.05 23.53 6.96
CA GLN A 506 -4.94 22.54 8.04
C GLN A 506 -3.50 22.47 8.56
N THR A 507 -3.29 22.22 9.85
CA THR A 507 -1.94 22.02 10.40
C THR A 507 -1.41 20.63 10.08
N LEU A 508 -0.11 20.53 9.75
CA LEU A 508 0.59 19.27 9.46
C LEU A 508 2.04 19.34 9.96
N ASP A 509 2.33 18.57 11.00
CA ASP A 509 3.71 18.21 11.34
C ASP A 509 4.09 16.94 10.57
N ILE A 510 4.94 17.08 9.54
CA ILE A 510 5.37 15.96 8.70
C ILE A 510 6.33 14.99 9.40
N GLU A 511 6.89 15.36 10.56
CA GLU A 511 7.67 14.45 11.41
C GLU A 511 6.75 13.48 12.18
N LYS A 512 5.49 13.85 12.40
CA LYS A 512 4.45 12.98 13.00
C LYS A 512 3.66 12.25 11.91
N ASN A 513 3.11 11.07 12.24
CA ASN A 513 2.34 10.30 11.25
C ASN A 513 1.10 11.09 10.76
N PRO A 514 0.95 11.38 9.45
CA PRO A 514 -0.11 12.27 8.97
C PRO A 514 -1.52 11.73 9.19
N LYS A 515 -1.70 10.40 9.25
CA LYS A 515 -3.01 9.78 9.50
C LYS A 515 -3.57 10.11 10.88
N ASN A 516 -2.70 10.31 11.87
CA ASN A 516 -3.09 10.72 13.22
C ASN A 516 -3.46 12.22 13.30
N GLN A 517 -3.15 12.99 12.25
CA GLN A 517 -3.42 14.43 12.10
C GLN A 517 -4.61 14.70 11.15
N GLY A 518 -5.37 13.66 10.78
CA GLY A 518 -6.56 13.77 9.94
C GLY A 518 -6.33 13.60 8.43
N PHE A 519 -5.08 13.39 7.97
CA PHE A 519 -4.79 13.27 6.54
C PHE A 519 -4.96 11.83 6.03
N GLU A 520 -5.70 11.65 4.93
CA GLU A 520 -5.85 10.34 4.31
C GLU A 520 -4.55 9.90 3.63
N SER A 521 -4.18 8.63 3.84
CA SER A 521 -3.03 8.02 3.17
C SER A 521 -3.40 7.74 1.71
N HIS A 522 -2.55 8.17 0.77
CA HIS A 522 -2.82 8.26 -0.67
C HIS A 522 -3.93 9.28 -1.04
N GLY A 523 -4.17 10.28 -0.18
CA GLY A 523 -5.14 11.34 -0.38
C GLY A 523 -4.76 12.38 -1.44
N TYR A 524 -3.50 12.46 -1.87
CA TYR A 524 -3.00 13.53 -2.75
C TYR A 524 -2.36 13.01 -4.03
N ASP A 525 -2.63 13.69 -5.14
CA ASP A 525 -2.16 13.31 -6.46
C ASP A 525 -0.88 14.06 -6.83
N VAL A 526 -0.72 15.28 -6.31
CA VAL A 526 0.53 16.07 -6.29
C VAL A 526 0.82 16.54 -4.86
N ILE A 527 2.08 16.46 -4.42
CA ILE A 527 2.57 17.13 -3.21
C ILE A 527 3.62 18.17 -3.61
N ILE A 528 3.54 19.35 -2.98
CA ILE A 528 4.49 20.44 -3.10
C ILE A 528 5.18 20.63 -1.74
N ALA A 529 6.48 20.89 -1.77
CA ALA A 529 7.28 21.26 -0.61
C ALA A 529 8.37 22.26 -1.05
N ALA A 530 8.55 23.35 -0.31
CA ALA A 530 9.44 24.44 -0.69
C ALA A 530 10.32 24.88 0.50
N ASN A 531 11.61 24.54 0.44
CA ASN A 531 12.64 24.81 1.45
C ASN A 531 12.19 24.45 2.87
N VAL A 532 11.81 23.18 3.07
CA VAL A 532 11.09 22.73 4.27
C VAL A 532 11.52 21.35 4.76
N LEU A 533 11.76 20.38 3.87
CA LEU A 533 12.04 19.00 4.31
C LEU A 533 13.43 18.89 4.94
N HIS A 534 14.37 19.77 4.58
CA HIS A 534 15.67 19.89 5.25
C HIS A 534 15.56 20.22 6.75
N ALA A 535 14.49 20.89 7.19
CA ALA A 535 14.28 21.33 8.58
C ALA A 535 13.66 20.24 9.49
N THR A 536 13.88 18.96 9.17
CA THR A 536 13.36 17.78 9.89
C THR A 536 14.47 16.95 10.53
N THR A 537 14.12 16.22 11.60
CA THR A 537 15.04 15.42 12.44
C THR A 537 15.60 14.22 11.68
N TYR A 538 14.73 13.45 11.00
CA TYR A 538 15.11 12.27 10.22
C TYR A 538 14.46 12.31 8.83
N MET A 539 15.28 12.45 7.80
CA MET A 539 14.82 12.70 6.43
C MET A 539 14.11 11.48 5.82
N SER A 540 14.57 10.25 6.10
CA SER A 540 13.91 9.03 5.59
C SER A 540 12.53 8.81 6.22
N GLU A 541 12.35 9.13 7.50
CA GLU A 541 11.04 9.05 8.15
C GLU A 541 10.08 10.11 7.58
N THR A 542 10.55 11.35 7.43
CA THR A 542 9.84 12.44 6.75
C THR A 542 9.41 12.05 5.34
N LEU A 543 10.32 11.53 4.51
CA LEU A 543 10.02 11.07 3.15
C LEU A 543 9.07 9.87 3.14
N SER A 544 9.08 9.01 4.17
CA SER A 544 8.09 7.94 4.32
C SER A 544 6.68 8.48 4.58
N HIS A 545 6.54 9.56 5.35
CA HIS A 545 5.26 10.25 5.57
C HIS A 545 4.77 11.01 4.33
N VAL A 546 5.68 11.69 3.59
CA VAL A 546 5.36 12.27 2.27
C VAL A 546 4.90 11.16 1.31
N ARG A 547 5.58 10.00 1.32
CA ARG A 547 5.20 8.83 0.51
C ARG A 547 3.90 8.18 0.97
N GLN A 548 3.54 8.25 2.26
CA GLN A 548 2.24 7.80 2.79
C GLN A 548 1.09 8.70 2.29
N LEU A 549 1.29 10.01 2.24
CA LEU A 549 0.32 10.99 1.74
C LEU A 549 0.10 10.88 0.22
N LEU A 550 1.18 10.70 -0.53
CA LEU A 550 1.15 10.70 -2.00
C LEU A 550 0.54 9.42 -2.58
N ALA A 551 -0.42 9.57 -3.50
CA ALA A 551 -1.06 8.48 -4.21
C ALA A 551 -0.07 7.68 -5.07
N PRO A 552 -0.32 6.39 -5.37
CA PRO A 552 0.57 5.59 -6.20
C PRO A 552 0.73 6.17 -7.62
N GLY A 553 1.96 6.54 -8.00
CA GLY A 553 2.21 7.23 -9.27
C GLY A 553 1.92 8.75 -9.24
N GLY A 554 1.54 9.31 -8.10
CA GLY A 554 1.49 10.75 -7.86
C GLY A 554 2.87 11.40 -7.90
N MET A 555 2.90 12.74 -7.94
CA MET A 555 4.11 13.52 -8.12
C MET A 555 4.48 14.32 -6.87
N LEU A 556 5.74 14.27 -6.46
CA LEU A 556 6.35 15.21 -5.53
C LEU A 556 7.10 16.28 -6.35
N VAL A 557 6.82 17.56 -6.06
CA VAL A 557 7.55 18.72 -6.55
C VAL A 557 8.19 19.40 -5.34
N LEU A 558 9.51 19.28 -5.23
CA LEU A 558 10.29 19.66 -4.06
C LEU A 558 11.32 20.72 -4.46
N TRP A 559 11.21 21.94 -3.96
CA TRP A 559 12.26 22.96 -4.09
C TRP A 559 13.10 22.99 -2.82
N GLU A 560 14.41 22.83 -2.93
CA GLU A 560 15.34 22.87 -1.80
C GLU A 560 16.65 23.56 -2.18
N LYS A 561 17.30 24.23 -1.21
CA LYS A 561 18.70 24.66 -1.32
C LYS A 561 19.61 23.41 -1.36
N THR A 562 20.58 23.39 -2.27
CA THR A 562 21.43 22.22 -2.56
C THR A 562 22.88 22.35 -2.11
N ALA A 563 23.27 23.51 -1.55
CA ALA A 563 24.58 23.70 -0.91
C ALA A 563 24.46 24.58 0.34
N PRO A 564 25.34 24.41 1.36
CA PRO A 564 25.46 25.33 2.48
C PRO A 564 25.74 26.77 2.01
N GLN A 565 25.16 27.75 2.70
CA GLN A 565 25.38 29.18 2.45
C GLN A 565 25.47 29.89 3.80
N ARG A 566 26.60 30.54 4.09
CA ARG A 566 26.89 31.20 5.38
C ARG A 566 25.82 32.22 5.76
N TRP A 567 25.27 32.94 4.79
CA TRP A 567 24.23 33.95 5.06
C TRP A 567 22.89 33.35 5.50
N LEU A 568 22.57 32.11 5.06
CA LEU A 568 21.39 31.37 5.54
C LEU A 568 21.61 30.82 6.96
N ASP A 569 22.81 30.35 7.28
CA ASP A 569 23.17 29.94 8.65
C ASP A 569 23.00 31.11 9.66
N LEU A 570 23.23 32.36 9.23
CA LEU A 570 23.06 33.56 10.07
C LEU A 570 21.62 34.14 10.10
N ILE A 571 20.66 33.54 9.38
CA ILE A 571 19.23 33.91 9.43
C ILE A 571 18.40 32.74 9.96
N PHE A 572 18.39 31.63 9.23
CA PHE A 572 17.59 30.45 9.53
C PHE A 572 18.33 29.47 10.45
N GLY A 573 19.67 29.42 10.40
CA GLY A 573 20.48 28.63 11.32
C GLY A 573 20.35 29.04 12.79
N LEU A 574 19.83 30.25 13.07
CA LEU A 574 19.44 30.69 14.41
C LEU A 574 18.18 29.97 14.93
N LEU A 575 17.31 29.49 14.03
CA LEU A 575 16.04 28.85 14.37
C LEU A 575 16.25 27.36 14.65
N GLY A 576 15.63 26.85 15.73
CA GLY A 576 15.79 25.46 16.15
C GLY A 576 15.45 24.42 15.08
N GLY A 577 14.54 24.75 14.14
CA GLY A 577 14.19 23.88 13.00
C GLY A 577 15.37 23.52 12.09
N TRP A 578 16.23 24.51 11.77
CA TRP A 578 17.44 24.30 10.95
C TRP A 578 18.47 23.39 11.64
N GLN A 579 18.43 23.35 12.98
CA GLN A 579 19.37 22.59 13.82
C GLN A 579 18.85 21.19 14.23
N LYS A 580 17.62 20.78 13.82
CA LYS A 580 16.97 19.53 14.26
C LYS A 580 17.65 18.23 13.81
N PHE A 581 18.31 18.23 12.66
CA PHE A 581 18.76 17.01 11.95
C PHE A 581 19.63 16.07 12.81
N ASN A 582 19.32 14.78 12.86
CA ASN A 582 20.03 13.81 13.71
C ASN A 582 20.41 12.50 12.98
N ASP A 583 20.18 12.44 11.66
CA ASP A 583 20.68 11.42 10.74
C ASP A 583 22.10 11.74 10.26
N LEU A 584 23.06 11.74 11.19
CA LEU A 584 24.44 12.22 10.98
C LEU A 584 25.22 11.45 9.89
N ASP A 585 24.84 10.22 9.56
CA ASP A 585 25.40 9.44 8.43
C ASP A 585 25.04 10.03 7.05
N LEU A 586 23.95 10.81 6.98
CA LEU A 586 23.44 11.49 5.79
C LEU A 586 23.72 12.99 5.83
N ARG A 587 23.60 13.60 7.02
CA ARG A 587 23.74 15.04 7.30
C ARG A 587 24.72 15.26 8.48
N PRO A 588 26.04 15.18 8.25
CA PRO A 588 27.03 15.22 9.32
C PRO A 588 27.22 16.60 9.95
N ASP A 589 27.06 17.66 9.15
CA ASP A 589 27.42 19.05 9.48
C ASP A 589 26.34 20.09 9.07
N SER A 590 25.66 19.87 7.94
CA SER A 590 24.62 20.74 7.38
C SER A 590 23.24 20.06 7.31
N PRO A 591 22.12 20.79 7.49
CA PRO A 591 20.77 20.25 7.23
C PRO A 591 20.48 20.02 5.73
N LEU A 592 21.25 20.66 4.83
CA LEU A 592 21.04 20.66 3.39
C LEU A 592 21.75 19.48 2.70
N LEU A 593 21.18 19.05 1.56
CA LEU A 593 21.68 17.94 0.74
C LEU A 593 21.86 18.40 -0.72
N ASN A 594 22.91 17.94 -1.39
CA ASN A 594 23.14 18.24 -2.81
C ASN A 594 22.17 17.45 -3.73
N GLN A 595 22.09 17.85 -5.01
CA GLN A 595 21.17 17.22 -5.97
C GLN A 595 21.36 15.69 -6.10
N SER A 596 22.60 15.19 -5.95
CA SER A 596 22.88 13.75 -6.05
C SER A 596 22.43 13.00 -4.79
N GLN A 597 22.63 13.58 -3.60
CA GLN A 597 22.10 13.04 -2.34
C GLN A 597 20.57 13.00 -2.36
N TRP A 598 19.90 14.07 -2.82
CA TRP A 598 18.44 14.09 -2.99
C TRP A 598 17.95 13.03 -4.00
N LYS A 599 18.59 12.91 -5.17
CA LYS A 599 18.27 11.88 -6.19
C LYS A 599 18.39 10.46 -5.63
N GLN A 600 19.45 10.18 -4.85
CA GLN A 600 19.64 8.89 -4.18
C GLN A 600 18.55 8.65 -3.12
N LEU A 601 18.40 9.57 -2.17
CA LEU A 601 17.54 9.39 -1.00
C LEU A 601 16.06 9.24 -1.35
N LEU A 602 15.58 9.98 -2.35
CA LEU A 602 14.22 9.81 -2.88
C LEU A 602 14.04 8.44 -3.57
N SER A 603 15.06 7.96 -4.30
CA SER A 603 15.02 6.64 -4.93
C SER A 603 14.99 5.51 -3.89
N GLU A 604 15.72 5.66 -2.78
CA GLU A 604 15.71 4.73 -1.64
C GLU A 604 14.38 4.74 -0.88
N ASN A 605 13.76 5.92 -0.72
CA ASN A 605 12.47 6.10 -0.05
C ASN A 605 11.24 5.88 -0.97
N GLY A 606 11.39 5.10 -2.05
CA GLY A 606 10.26 4.63 -2.85
C GLY A 606 9.67 5.66 -3.82
N PHE A 607 10.50 6.56 -4.34
CA PHE A 607 10.20 7.37 -5.53
C PHE A 607 10.95 6.83 -6.76
N THR A 608 10.55 7.31 -7.94
CA THR A 608 11.05 6.87 -9.25
C THR A 608 11.08 8.04 -10.23
N GLN A 609 11.94 7.97 -11.24
CA GLN A 609 12.14 9.04 -12.23
C GLN A 609 12.45 10.39 -11.54
N VAL A 610 13.43 10.40 -10.63
CA VAL A 610 13.83 11.62 -9.91
C VAL A 610 14.72 12.47 -10.81
N VAL A 611 14.26 13.68 -11.14
CA VAL A 611 14.94 14.68 -11.98
C VAL A 611 15.21 15.95 -11.17
N THR A 612 16.13 16.80 -11.62
CA THR A 612 16.42 18.10 -10.97
C THR A 612 16.53 19.22 -11.99
N VAL A 613 15.92 20.35 -11.64
CA VAL A 613 15.69 21.47 -12.55
C VAL A 613 16.11 22.77 -11.85
N PRO A 614 17.21 23.43 -12.26
CA PRO A 614 18.19 23.02 -13.28
C PRO A 614 19.09 21.84 -12.82
N GLU A 615 19.62 21.08 -13.78
CA GLU A 615 20.46 19.89 -13.52
C GLU A 615 21.88 20.21 -12.98
N SER A 616 22.29 21.49 -13.02
CA SER A 616 23.61 21.94 -12.56
C SER A 616 23.51 22.84 -11.34
N ASP A 617 24.18 22.46 -10.25
CA ASP A 617 24.28 23.27 -9.02
C ASP A 617 25.00 24.62 -9.24
N GLN A 618 25.82 24.74 -10.29
CA GLN A 618 26.78 25.84 -10.51
C GLN A 618 26.19 27.25 -10.70
N ILE A 619 24.86 27.40 -10.76
CA ILE A 619 24.21 28.69 -11.08
C ILE A 619 23.50 29.30 -9.85
N LEU A 620 22.83 28.49 -9.01
CA LEU A 620 21.94 29.00 -7.96
C LEU A 620 22.06 28.33 -6.59
N ASN A 621 22.81 27.22 -6.44
CA ASN A 621 22.86 26.43 -5.20
C ASN A 621 21.46 26.01 -4.67
N GLU A 622 20.49 25.84 -5.58
CA GLU A 622 19.13 25.37 -5.30
C GLU A 622 18.50 24.79 -6.58
N ALA A 623 17.56 23.87 -6.42
CA ALA A 623 16.87 23.22 -7.53
C ALA A 623 15.44 22.79 -7.19
N VAL A 624 14.60 22.68 -8.22
CA VAL A 624 13.32 21.96 -8.15
C VAL A 624 13.58 20.50 -8.52
N ILE A 625 13.49 19.64 -7.51
CA ILE A 625 13.54 18.18 -7.61
C ILE A 625 12.11 17.69 -7.94
N ILE A 626 11.94 16.96 -9.02
CA ILE A 626 10.63 16.38 -9.39
C ILE A 626 10.73 14.86 -9.36
N ALA A 627 9.84 14.21 -8.64
CA ALA A 627 9.89 12.77 -8.38
C ALA A 627 8.51 12.14 -8.46
N GLN A 628 8.36 11.02 -9.17
CA GLN A 628 7.11 10.26 -9.16
C GLN A 628 7.15 9.22 -8.05
N ALA A 629 6.22 9.27 -7.09
CA ALA A 629 6.04 8.22 -6.10
C ALA A 629 5.97 6.86 -6.80
N GLU A 630 6.76 5.87 -6.37
CA GLU A 630 6.86 4.58 -7.06
C GLU A 630 5.44 4.08 -7.31
N SER A 631 5.09 3.84 -8.57
CA SER A 631 3.88 3.09 -8.90
C SER A 631 4.11 1.61 -8.58
N LYS A 632 4.22 1.34 -7.26
CA LYS A 632 3.37 0.36 -6.58
C LYS A 632 1.90 0.66 -6.92
N LYS A 633 1.57 0.39 -8.18
CA LYS A 633 0.59 -0.65 -8.45
C LYS A 633 0.78 -1.70 -7.37
N ILE A 634 -0.13 -1.69 -6.39
CA ILE A 634 -0.65 -2.92 -5.81
C ILE A 634 -0.59 -3.94 -6.94
N LYS A 635 0.10 -5.07 -6.77
CA LYS A 635 0.22 -6.07 -7.83
C LYS A 635 -1.11 -6.80 -7.98
N ILE A 636 -2.12 -6.07 -8.43
CA ILE A 636 -3.33 -6.53 -9.07
C ILE A 636 -2.85 -7.44 -10.20
N SER A 637 -2.72 -8.73 -9.90
CA SER A 637 -2.24 -9.77 -10.80
C SER A 637 -3.35 -10.14 -11.80
N GLY A 638 -3.87 -9.10 -12.46
CA GLY A 638 -5.11 -9.08 -13.22
C GLY A 638 -5.33 -7.81 -14.06
N THR A 639 -4.82 -6.62 -13.69
CA THR A 639 -4.93 -5.44 -14.57
C THR A 639 -3.83 -5.42 -15.62
N ASN A 640 -4.25 -5.62 -16.87
CA ASN A 640 -3.39 -5.86 -18.02
C ASN A 640 -2.85 -4.57 -18.67
N ALA A 641 -2.27 -3.69 -17.85
CA ALA A 641 -1.46 -2.58 -18.33
C ALA A 641 -0.16 -3.13 -18.95
N SER A 642 -0.22 -3.47 -20.23
CA SER A 642 0.92 -3.99 -20.99
C SER A 642 2.03 -2.94 -21.06
N ARG A 643 3.18 -3.21 -20.40
CA ARG A 643 4.42 -2.52 -20.72
C ARG A 643 4.76 -2.84 -22.17
N LYS A 644 4.73 -1.83 -23.06
CA LYS A 644 5.23 -2.00 -24.43
C LYS A 644 6.70 -2.41 -24.36
N VAL A 645 7.04 -3.53 -24.98
CA VAL A 645 8.43 -3.99 -25.10
C VAL A 645 8.99 -3.38 -26.38
N ALA A 646 10.13 -2.68 -26.27
CA ALA A 646 10.86 -2.19 -27.43
C ALA A 646 11.49 -3.36 -28.20
N LEU A 647 10.72 -3.95 -29.13
CA LEU A 647 11.19 -4.98 -30.05
C LEU A 647 11.98 -4.32 -31.20
N ILE A 648 13.14 -4.90 -31.54
CA ILE A 648 13.89 -4.51 -32.74
C ILE A 648 13.16 -4.97 -34.01
N GLU A 649 13.46 -4.36 -35.17
CA GLU A 649 12.71 -4.59 -36.40
C GLU A 649 12.66 -6.07 -36.85
N GLN A 650 13.77 -6.80 -36.65
CA GLN A 650 13.85 -8.24 -36.87
C GLN A 650 12.83 -9.02 -36.02
N GLN A 651 12.68 -8.66 -34.74
CA GLN A 651 11.74 -9.29 -33.80
C GLN A 651 10.29 -8.94 -34.14
N LYS A 652 10.00 -7.71 -34.58
CA LYS A 652 8.67 -7.32 -35.08
C LYS A 652 8.28 -8.15 -36.30
N SER A 653 9.13 -8.17 -37.33
CA SER A 653 8.86 -8.90 -38.57
C SER A 653 8.73 -10.42 -38.38
N TYR A 654 9.46 -11.00 -37.41
CA TYR A 654 9.25 -12.38 -37.00
C TYR A 654 7.89 -12.57 -36.31
N LEU A 655 7.56 -11.70 -35.35
CA LEU A 655 6.33 -11.79 -34.57
C LEU A 655 5.08 -11.64 -35.43
N GLU A 656 5.06 -10.72 -36.40
CA GLU A 656 3.95 -10.54 -37.36
C GLU A 656 3.69 -11.80 -38.18
N LYS A 657 4.76 -12.40 -38.76
CA LYS A 657 4.69 -13.66 -39.53
C LYS A 657 4.23 -14.83 -38.67
N PHE A 658 4.66 -14.86 -37.40
CA PHE A 658 4.22 -15.86 -36.43
C PHE A 658 2.74 -15.68 -36.06
N ILE A 659 2.29 -14.46 -35.75
CA ILE A 659 0.88 -14.15 -35.47
C ILE A 659 -0.02 -14.56 -36.64
N ALA A 660 0.36 -14.25 -37.88
CA ALA A 660 -0.39 -14.65 -39.08
C ALA A 660 -0.41 -16.18 -39.34
N THR A 661 0.54 -16.92 -38.77
CA THR A 661 0.58 -18.38 -38.85
C THR A 661 -0.25 -19.02 -37.73
N TYR A 662 -0.05 -18.58 -36.48
CA TYR A 662 -0.78 -19.06 -35.32
C TYR A 662 -2.29 -18.79 -35.41
N THR A 663 -2.69 -17.58 -35.80
CA THR A 663 -4.12 -17.20 -35.91
C THR A 663 -4.85 -17.93 -37.04
N ARG A 664 -4.12 -18.35 -38.07
CA ARG A 664 -4.62 -19.19 -39.18
C ARG A 664 -4.73 -20.67 -38.78
N LYS A 665 -3.84 -21.17 -37.92
CA LYS A 665 -3.94 -22.51 -37.33
C LYS A 665 -5.14 -22.63 -36.37
N THR A 666 -5.41 -21.58 -35.59
CA THR A 666 -6.34 -21.60 -34.44
C THR A 666 -7.52 -20.61 -34.61
N GLN A 667 -8.05 -20.52 -35.84
CA GLN A 667 -8.97 -19.47 -36.25
C GLN A 667 -10.33 -19.51 -35.52
N LYS A 668 -10.94 -20.69 -35.40
CA LYS A 668 -12.22 -20.89 -34.68
C LYS A 668 -12.02 -20.66 -33.18
N SER A 669 -10.89 -21.10 -32.62
CA SER A 669 -10.52 -20.82 -31.22
C SER A 669 -10.46 -19.30 -30.96
N LYS A 670 -9.81 -18.53 -31.85
CA LYS A 670 -9.82 -17.06 -31.82
C LYS A 670 -11.23 -16.49 -31.95
N GLN A 671 -12.02 -16.94 -32.93
CA GLN A 671 -13.37 -16.42 -33.19
C GLN A 671 -14.32 -16.68 -32.02
N ARG A 672 -14.26 -17.87 -31.42
CA ARG A 672 -15.05 -18.24 -30.23
C ARG A 672 -14.63 -17.42 -29.01
N ALA A 673 -13.33 -17.17 -28.83
CA ALA A 673 -12.80 -16.28 -27.78
C ALA A 673 -13.08 -14.78 -28.00
N ILE A 674 -13.52 -14.38 -29.20
CA ILE A 674 -14.11 -13.07 -29.48
C ILE A 674 -15.61 -13.11 -29.13
N ASN A 675 -16.36 -14.03 -29.74
CA ASN A 675 -17.82 -14.10 -29.63
C ASN A 675 -18.33 -14.34 -28.19
N CYS A 676 -17.60 -15.13 -27.38
CA CYS A 676 -18.03 -15.44 -26.01
C CYS A 676 -17.55 -14.43 -24.95
N ARG A 677 -16.55 -13.58 -25.26
CA ARG A 677 -15.96 -12.66 -24.26
C ARG A 677 -16.95 -11.67 -23.62
N PRO A 678 -17.99 -11.15 -24.33
CA PRO A 678 -18.99 -10.28 -23.71
C PRO A 678 -19.89 -10.98 -22.68
N VAL A 679 -19.95 -12.32 -22.67
CA VAL A 679 -20.87 -13.11 -21.82
C VAL A 679 -20.17 -14.12 -20.91
N MET A 680 -18.87 -14.39 -21.13
CA MET A 680 -18.07 -15.36 -20.37
C MET A 680 -16.82 -14.70 -19.81
N ALA A 681 -16.87 -14.34 -18.52
CA ALA A 681 -15.74 -13.77 -17.79
C ALA A 681 -14.68 -14.85 -17.48
N ASP A 682 -13.60 -14.91 -18.26
CA ASP A 682 -12.51 -15.88 -18.08
C ASP A 682 -11.15 -15.20 -17.83
N LYS A 683 -10.60 -15.45 -16.63
CA LYS A 683 -9.29 -14.98 -16.19
C LYS A 683 -8.12 -15.52 -17.04
N ARG A 684 -8.23 -16.67 -17.73
CA ARG A 684 -7.17 -17.20 -18.61
C ARG A 684 -6.86 -16.27 -19.77
N THR A 685 -7.89 -15.64 -20.34
CA THR A 685 -7.74 -14.63 -21.40
C THR A 685 -6.92 -13.43 -20.92
N ALA A 686 -7.05 -13.08 -19.64
CA ALA A 686 -6.36 -11.95 -19.03
C ALA A 686 -4.93 -12.28 -18.57
N VAL A 687 -4.69 -13.39 -17.87
CA VAL A 687 -3.41 -13.65 -17.19
C VAL A 687 -2.23 -13.71 -18.17
N GLY A 688 -1.38 -12.68 -18.12
CA GLY A 688 -0.18 -12.57 -18.96
C GLY A 688 -0.35 -11.81 -20.27
N PHE A 689 -1.40 -11.00 -20.40
CA PHE A 689 -1.58 -10.15 -21.55
C PHE A 689 -0.39 -9.20 -21.78
N ARG A 690 0.02 -9.12 -23.05
CA ARG A 690 0.95 -8.13 -23.62
C ARG A 690 0.31 -7.63 -24.91
N VAL A 691 0.40 -6.34 -25.24
CA VAL A 691 -0.24 -5.81 -26.46
C VAL A 691 0.38 -6.40 -27.73
N GLU A 692 1.69 -6.68 -27.69
CA GLU A 692 2.44 -7.38 -28.74
C GLU A 692 1.89 -8.78 -29.03
N LEU A 693 1.38 -9.46 -28.00
CA LEU A 693 0.84 -10.82 -28.10
C LEU A 693 -0.69 -10.86 -28.10
N LYS A 694 -1.38 -9.71 -28.07
CA LYS A 694 -2.85 -9.59 -28.03
C LYS A 694 -3.52 -10.46 -29.07
N GLU A 695 -3.00 -10.45 -30.30
CA GLU A 695 -3.63 -11.12 -31.44
C GLU A 695 -3.44 -12.64 -31.47
N ILE A 696 -2.69 -13.21 -30.51
CA ILE A 696 -2.60 -14.66 -30.21
C ILE A 696 -3.04 -15.02 -28.77
N LYS A 697 -3.36 -14.03 -27.92
CA LYS A 697 -3.75 -14.22 -26.52
C LYS A 697 -5.23 -14.62 -26.38
N TYR A 698 -5.50 -15.90 -26.59
CA TYR A 698 -6.78 -16.57 -26.32
C TYR A 698 -6.54 -18.05 -25.98
N PRO A 699 -7.44 -18.70 -25.22
CA PRO A 699 -7.34 -20.13 -24.98
C PRO A 699 -7.55 -20.92 -26.27
N ILE A 700 -6.79 -22.01 -26.42
CA ILE A 700 -7.15 -23.10 -27.33
C ILE A 700 -8.40 -23.79 -26.77
N ILE A 701 -9.36 -24.11 -27.64
CA ILE A 701 -10.64 -24.69 -27.23
C ILE A 701 -10.68 -26.14 -27.68
N GLY A 702 -10.57 -27.06 -26.71
CA GLY A 702 -10.61 -28.50 -26.95
C GLY A 702 -11.98 -28.98 -27.45
N GLU A 703 -11.95 -29.84 -28.46
CA GLU A 703 -13.08 -30.62 -28.99
C GLU A 703 -13.08 -32.02 -28.37
N SER A 704 -11.90 -32.67 -28.28
CA SER A 704 -11.76 -34.02 -27.72
C SER A 704 -10.35 -34.27 -27.15
N SER A 705 -10.15 -35.40 -26.45
CA SER A 705 -8.86 -35.81 -25.87
C SER A 705 -8.78 -37.33 -25.66
N SER A 706 -7.58 -37.91 -25.78
CA SER A 706 -7.32 -39.34 -25.56
C SER A 706 -5.82 -39.61 -25.36
N GLY A 707 -5.44 -40.45 -24.39
CA GLY A 707 -4.03 -40.76 -24.10
C GLY A 707 -3.22 -39.51 -23.71
N SER A 708 -2.15 -39.23 -24.43
CA SER A 708 -1.35 -37.99 -24.32
C SER A 708 -1.80 -36.86 -25.27
N ARG A 709 -2.95 -37.00 -25.95
CA ARG A 709 -3.42 -36.07 -26.98
C ARG A 709 -4.67 -35.28 -26.59
N ILE A 710 -4.73 -34.06 -27.11
CA ILE A 710 -5.97 -33.28 -27.28
C ILE A 710 -6.13 -32.85 -28.73
N TRP A 711 -7.37 -32.64 -29.16
CA TRP A 711 -7.71 -31.99 -30.43
C TRP A 711 -8.54 -30.74 -30.15
N ASP A 712 -8.25 -29.64 -30.85
CA ASP A 712 -9.05 -28.41 -30.75
C ASP A 712 -10.20 -28.36 -31.76
N ILE A 713 -11.11 -27.40 -31.58
CA ILE A 713 -12.25 -27.18 -32.49
C ILE A 713 -11.81 -26.79 -33.91
N ASP A 714 -10.56 -26.35 -34.10
CA ASP A 714 -9.99 -26.07 -35.42
C ASP A 714 -9.60 -27.37 -36.17
N GLY A 715 -9.38 -28.47 -35.44
CA GLY A 715 -9.00 -29.79 -35.94
C GLY A 715 -7.52 -30.12 -35.72
N ASN A 716 -6.79 -29.30 -34.97
CA ASN A 716 -5.37 -29.51 -34.70
C ASN A 716 -5.18 -30.54 -33.59
N GLU A 717 -4.29 -31.51 -33.81
CA GLU A 717 -3.77 -32.39 -32.76
C GLU A 717 -2.67 -31.69 -31.95
N TYR A 718 -2.61 -31.98 -30.66
CA TYR A 718 -1.51 -31.58 -29.78
C TYR A 718 -1.11 -32.71 -28.83
N ILE A 719 0.20 -32.87 -28.58
CA ILE A 719 0.72 -33.57 -27.40
C ILE A 719 0.47 -32.67 -26.19
N ASP A 720 -0.36 -33.10 -25.25
CA ASP A 720 -0.74 -32.31 -24.08
C ASP A 720 0.26 -32.49 -22.95
N VAL A 721 1.04 -31.45 -22.63
CA VAL A 721 1.87 -31.41 -21.41
C VAL A 721 1.27 -30.53 -20.32
N CYS A 722 0.04 -30.02 -20.49
CA CYS A 722 -0.75 -29.43 -19.42
C CYS A 722 -1.45 -30.50 -18.56
N MET A 723 -1.94 -31.58 -19.20
CA MET A 723 -2.63 -32.74 -18.59
C MET A 723 -3.68 -32.32 -17.53
N GLY A 724 -4.50 -31.33 -17.87
CA GLY A 724 -5.51 -30.76 -16.96
C GLY A 724 -4.91 -30.16 -15.68
N PHE A 725 -3.81 -29.41 -15.80
CA PHE A 725 -3.05 -28.83 -14.68
C PHE A 725 -2.56 -29.86 -13.65
N GLY A 726 -2.31 -31.10 -14.10
CA GLY A 726 -1.87 -32.21 -13.25
C GLY A 726 -2.98 -33.16 -12.77
N VAL A 727 -4.20 -33.04 -13.29
CA VAL A 727 -5.29 -34.01 -13.07
C VAL A 727 -5.02 -35.34 -13.78
N HIS A 728 -4.64 -35.31 -15.05
CA HIS A 728 -4.59 -36.51 -15.90
C HIS A 728 -3.26 -37.28 -15.78
N LEU A 729 -2.97 -37.80 -14.59
CA LEU A 729 -1.77 -38.61 -14.30
C LEU A 729 -1.63 -39.82 -15.26
N PHE A 730 -2.74 -40.44 -15.65
CA PHE A 730 -2.77 -41.63 -16.52
C PHE A 730 -3.10 -41.33 -17.99
N GLY A 731 -3.09 -40.05 -18.38
CA GLY A 731 -3.60 -39.61 -19.68
C GLY A 731 -5.09 -39.26 -19.65
N HIS A 732 -5.60 -38.91 -20.84
CA HIS A 732 -7.01 -38.68 -21.14
C HIS A 732 -7.71 -40.01 -21.46
N GLN A 733 -8.97 -40.15 -21.04
CA GLN A 733 -9.79 -41.36 -21.22
C GLN A 733 -9.12 -42.71 -20.86
N PRO A 734 -8.36 -42.85 -19.75
CA PRO A 734 -7.79 -44.14 -19.37
C PRO A 734 -8.90 -45.14 -19.05
N GLN A 735 -8.87 -46.29 -19.72
CA GLN A 735 -9.98 -47.27 -19.77
C GLN A 735 -10.54 -47.63 -18.39
N PHE A 736 -9.67 -47.90 -17.41
CA PHE A 736 -10.09 -48.31 -16.05
C PHE A 736 -10.88 -47.23 -15.27
N ILE A 737 -10.73 -45.94 -15.63
CA ILE A 737 -11.53 -44.85 -15.07
C ILE A 737 -12.83 -44.69 -15.87
N ILE A 738 -12.78 -44.78 -17.20
CA ILE A 738 -13.97 -44.70 -18.07
C ILE A 738 -14.97 -45.82 -17.71
N GLU A 739 -14.50 -47.05 -17.51
CA GLU A 739 -15.33 -48.17 -17.05
C GLU A 739 -15.95 -47.92 -15.68
N ALA A 740 -15.19 -47.38 -14.73
CA ALA A 740 -15.70 -47.05 -13.39
C ALA A 740 -16.79 -45.96 -13.44
N LEU A 741 -16.57 -44.91 -14.23
CA LEU A 741 -17.54 -43.83 -14.47
C LEU A 741 -18.81 -44.37 -15.14
N GLN A 742 -18.68 -45.15 -16.22
CA GLN A 742 -19.82 -45.76 -16.92
C GLN A 742 -20.60 -46.71 -16.00
N ASN A 743 -19.92 -47.51 -15.18
CA ASN A 743 -20.58 -48.44 -14.27
C ASN A 743 -21.25 -47.74 -13.08
N GLN A 744 -20.76 -46.57 -12.65
CA GLN A 744 -21.49 -45.71 -11.72
C GLN A 744 -22.69 -45.03 -12.39
N LEU A 745 -22.55 -44.52 -13.62
CA LEU A 745 -23.67 -43.90 -14.35
C LEU A 745 -24.84 -44.86 -14.57
N LYS A 746 -24.57 -46.15 -14.83
CA LYS A 746 -25.61 -47.22 -14.88
C LYS A 746 -26.34 -47.42 -13.54
N GLN A 747 -25.73 -47.07 -12.42
CA GLN A 747 -26.32 -47.11 -11.08
C GLN A 747 -26.95 -45.77 -10.66
N GLY A 748 -26.75 -44.69 -11.42
CA GLY A 748 -27.17 -43.33 -11.08
C GLY A 748 -26.17 -42.57 -10.19
N ILE A 749 -26.57 -41.37 -9.75
CA ILE A 749 -25.78 -40.49 -8.87
C ILE A 749 -26.67 -40.07 -7.69
N GLN A 750 -26.75 -40.93 -6.67
CA GLN A 750 -27.52 -40.67 -5.45
C GLN A 750 -26.82 -39.58 -4.62
N ILE A 751 -27.42 -38.39 -4.58
CA ILE A 751 -27.01 -37.27 -3.72
C ILE A 751 -28.02 -37.18 -2.57
N GLY A 752 -27.54 -36.96 -1.34
CA GLY A 752 -28.31 -37.03 -0.10
C GLY A 752 -27.88 -38.23 0.76
N PRO A 753 -28.07 -39.49 0.30
CA PRO A 753 -27.52 -40.66 0.97
C PRO A 753 -25.98 -40.68 0.98
N GLN A 754 -25.40 -41.43 1.93
CA GLN A 754 -23.96 -41.67 1.98
C GLN A 754 -23.49 -42.48 0.77
N ALA A 755 -22.44 -42.02 0.08
CA ALA A 755 -21.94 -42.70 -1.11
C ALA A 755 -21.17 -43.98 -0.77
N LYS A 756 -21.62 -45.10 -1.33
CA LYS A 756 -21.14 -46.48 -1.08
C LYS A 756 -19.61 -46.64 -1.08
N LEU A 757 -18.91 -46.01 -2.01
CA LEU A 757 -17.47 -46.21 -2.22
C LEU A 757 -16.58 -45.32 -1.33
N ALA A 758 -17.14 -44.37 -0.58
CA ALA A 758 -16.32 -43.39 0.16
C ALA A 758 -15.43 -44.03 1.24
N GLY A 759 -15.91 -45.07 1.92
CA GLY A 759 -15.12 -45.82 2.91
C GLY A 759 -14.00 -46.64 2.27
N GLU A 760 -14.24 -47.23 1.10
CA GLU A 760 -13.22 -47.99 0.34
C GLU A 760 -12.09 -47.06 -0.14
N VAL A 761 -12.43 -45.87 -0.64
CA VAL A 761 -11.43 -44.85 -1.01
C VAL A 761 -10.63 -44.41 0.21
N ALA A 762 -11.28 -44.14 1.35
CA ALA A 762 -10.61 -43.75 2.59
C ALA A 762 -9.62 -44.83 3.08
N GLN A 763 -10.02 -46.11 3.02
CA GLN A 763 -9.17 -47.24 3.41
C GLN A 763 -7.91 -47.34 2.53
N ILE A 764 -8.04 -47.22 1.21
CA ILE A 764 -6.86 -47.28 0.32
C ILE A 764 -5.96 -46.05 0.53
N VAL A 765 -6.52 -44.87 0.80
CA VAL A 765 -5.74 -43.67 1.12
C VAL A 765 -4.97 -43.82 2.43
N HIS A 766 -5.61 -44.37 3.48
CA HIS A 766 -4.96 -44.71 4.74
C HIS A 766 -3.75 -45.64 4.49
N GLU A 767 -3.95 -46.75 3.77
CA GLU A 767 -2.90 -47.72 3.47
C GLU A 767 -1.74 -47.17 2.62
N LEU A 768 -2.01 -46.24 1.70
CA LEU A 768 -0.98 -45.65 0.82
C LEU A 768 -0.22 -44.47 1.46
N THR A 769 -0.75 -43.86 2.53
CA THR A 769 -0.19 -42.61 3.10
C THR A 769 0.13 -42.68 4.60
N GLY A 770 -0.36 -43.69 5.33
CA GLY A 770 -0.29 -43.77 6.78
C GLY A 770 -1.29 -42.87 7.53
N MET A 771 -2.07 -42.03 6.84
CA MET A 771 -3.00 -41.10 7.47
C MET A 771 -4.19 -41.81 8.12
N GLU A 772 -4.47 -41.50 9.38
CA GLU A 772 -5.44 -42.23 10.22
C GLU A 772 -6.89 -42.08 9.78
N ARG A 773 -7.33 -40.87 9.40
CA ARG A 773 -8.72 -40.57 9.01
C ARG A 773 -8.77 -39.69 7.75
N VAL A 774 -9.83 -39.83 6.96
CA VAL A 774 -9.99 -39.18 5.63
C VAL A 774 -11.38 -38.59 5.46
N ALA A 775 -11.46 -37.37 4.90
CA ALA A 775 -12.70 -36.68 4.54
C ALA A 775 -12.62 -36.10 3.12
N PHE A 776 -13.77 -35.94 2.47
CA PHE A 776 -13.86 -35.54 1.05
C PHE A 776 -14.76 -34.32 0.84
N CYS A 777 -14.27 -33.37 0.04
CA CYS A 777 -14.94 -32.15 -0.41
C CYS A 777 -14.83 -32.04 -1.96
N ASN A 778 -15.16 -30.89 -2.54
CA ASN A 778 -15.33 -30.75 -4.00
C ASN A 778 -14.10 -30.19 -4.72
N SER A 779 -13.21 -29.50 -3.98
CA SER A 779 -12.00 -28.90 -4.51
C SER A 779 -10.83 -28.90 -3.51
N GLY A 780 -9.61 -28.76 -4.01
CA GLY A 780 -8.42 -28.56 -3.16
C GLY A 780 -8.49 -27.28 -2.31
N THR A 781 -9.17 -26.23 -2.80
CA THR A 781 -9.44 -25.01 -2.03
C THR A 781 -10.28 -25.30 -0.78
N GLU A 782 -11.32 -26.12 -0.91
CA GLU A 782 -12.12 -26.56 0.24
C GLU A 782 -11.31 -27.47 1.19
N ALA A 783 -10.39 -28.27 0.65
CA ALA A 783 -9.52 -29.13 1.45
C ALA A 783 -8.60 -28.28 2.34
N VAL A 784 -7.93 -27.27 1.78
CA VAL A 784 -7.10 -26.30 2.52
C VAL A 784 -7.94 -25.52 3.54
N MET A 785 -9.06 -24.94 3.12
CA MET A 785 -9.97 -24.20 4.00
C MET A 785 -10.43 -25.05 5.20
N THR A 786 -10.69 -26.34 4.97
CA THR A 786 -11.10 -27.28 6.03
C THR A 786 -9.92 -27.65 6.92
N ALA A 787 -8.76 -27.99 6.36
CA ALA A 787 -7.56 -28.35 7.13
C ALA A 787 -7.12 -27.23 8.10
N LEU A 788 -7.14 -25.98 7.65
CA LEU A 788 -6.84 -24.82 8.50
C LEU A 788 -7.88 -24.60 9.59
N ARG A 789 -9.16 -24.89 9.32
CA ARG A 789 -10.24 -24.83 10.33
C ARG A 789 -10.10 -25.90 11.40
N LEU A 790 -9.73 -27.13 11.02
CA LEU A 790 -9.47 -28.23 11.95
C LEU A 790 -8.22 -27.98 12.80
N ALA A 791 -7.16 -27.41 12.20
CA ALA A 791 -5.96 -27.03 12.93
C ALA A 791 -6.22 -25.94 13.99
N ARG A 792 -6.97 -24.89 13.63
CA ARG A 792 -7.45 -23.85 14.57
C ARG A 792 -8.32 -24.43 15.68
N LEU A 793 -9.26 -25.32 15.34
CA LEU A 793 -10.12 -26.01 16.32
C LEU A 793 -9.31 -26.83 17.34
N ALA A 794 -8.37 -27.65 16.87
CA ALA A 794 -7.58 -28.55 17.71
C ALA A 794 -6.54 -27.82 18.57
N THR A 795 -6.04 -26.66 18.13
CA THR A 795 -5.04 -25.87 18.86
C THR A 795 -5.63 -24.76 19.74
N SER A 796 -6.87 -24.31 19.46
CA SER A 796 -7.45 -23.07 20.01
C SER A 796 -6.57 -21.83 19.80
N ARG A 797 -5.83 -21.80 18.69
CA ARG A 797 -4.96 -20.70 18.26
C ARG A 797 -5.48 -20.10 16.95
N GLU A 798 -5.04 -18.89 16.64
CA GLU A 798 -5.55 -18.10 15.51
C GLU A 798 -4.59 -18.08 14.32
N LYS A 799 -3.30 -17.83 14.53
CA LYS A 799 -2.37 -17.52 13.44
C LYS A 799 -1.91 -18.73 12.64
N ILE A 800 -1.67 -18.55 11.35
CA ILE A 800 -1.11 -19.57 10.46
C ILE A 800 0.11 -19.04 9.71
N VAL A 801 1.10 -19.90 9.49
CA VAL A 801 2.22 -19.61 8.58
C VAL A 801 1.96 -20.24 7.23
N ILE A 802 2.06 -19.43 6.18
CA ILE A 802 2.19 -19.85 4.78
C ILE A 802 3.55 -19.39 4.24
N PHE A 803 3.94 -19.87 3.07
CA PHE A 803 5.19 -19.45 2.43
C PHE A 803 4.97 -18.77 1.08
N ASP A 804 5.84 -17.82 0.77
CA ASP A 804 5.86 -17.11 -0.51
C ASP A 804 5.91 -18.08 -1.69
N ASP A 805 5.31 -17.68 -2.82
CA ASP A 805 5.23 -18.43 -4.08
C ASP A 805 4.55 -19.82 -4.07
N SER A 806 4.11 -20.31 -2.89
CA SER A 806 3.19 -21.45 -2.74
C SER A 806 1.81 -21.13 -3.32
N TYR A 807 1.02 -22.16 -3.65
CA TYR A 807 -0.36 -21.99 -4.14
C TYR A 807 -1.38 -22.94 -3.49
N HIS A 808 -2.04 -22.45 -2.44
CA HIS A 808 -3.02 -23.19 -1.61
C HIS A 808 -4.49 -22.99 -2.04
N GLY A 809 -4.74 -22.82 -3.35
CA GLY A 809 -6.09 -22.62 -3.90
C GLY A 809 -6.54 -21.16 -3.93
N GLN A 810 -7.79 -20.89 -3.57
CA GLN A 810 -8.40 -19.53 -3.65
C GLN A 810 -9.28 -19.17 -2.45
N PHE A 811 -8.99 -19.73 -1.27
CA PHE A 811 -9.63 -19.34 -0.02
C PHE A 811 -8.98 -18.04 0.49
N ASP A 812 -9.78 -17.01 0.75
CA ASP A 812 -9.32 -15.66 1.15
C ASP A 812 -8.28 -15.69 2.27
N GLY A 813 -8.45 -16.57 3.27
CA GLY A 813 -7.54 -16.74 4.40
C GLY A 813 -6.19 -17.41 4.08
N ILE A 814 -5.86 -17.64 2.81
CA ILE A 814 -4.49 -17.91 2.34
C ILE A 814 -4.05 -17.00 1.19
N LEU A 815 -4.85 -16.01 0.80
CA LEU A 815 -4.56 -15.06 -0.28
C LEU A 815 -3.82 -13.81 0.25
N ALA A 816 -2.71 -14.08 0.94
CA ALA A 816 -1.87 -13.12 1.64
C ALA A 816 -0.50 -12.90 0.95
N MET A 817 0.12 -11.75 1.18
CA MET A 817 1.54 -11.47 0.92
C MET A 817 2.14 -10.65 2.06
N ALA A 818 3.41 -10.86 2.39
CA ALA A 818 4.11 -10.06 3.39
C ALA A 818 4.23 -8.58 2.97
N ALA A 819 4.23 -7.66 3.93
CA ALA A 819 4.47 -6.24 3.69
C ALA A 819 5.95 -5.94 3.32
N SER A 820 6.88 -6.70 3.91
CA SER A 820 8.30 -6.79 3.57
C SER A 820 8.82 -8.20 3.90
N ASP A 821 10.06 -8.54 3.52
CA ASP A 821 10.66 -9.85 3.84
C ASP A 821 10.93 -10.06 5.36
N ASP A 822 10.69 -9.02 6.17
CA ASP A 822 10.95 -8.94 7.61
C ASP A 822 9.68 -8.69 8.45
N ASP A 823 8.55 -8.30 7.84
CA ASP A 823 7.30 -8.01 8.56
C ASP A 823 6.42 -9.25 8.68
N ILE A 824 5.92 -9.49 9.90
CA ILE A 824 4.96 -10.55 10.22
C ILE A 824 3.56 -10.21 9.69
N LYS A 825 3.26 -8.93 9.44
CA LYS A 825 1.97 -8.48 8.90
C LYS A 825 1.82 -8.82 7.42
N SER A 826 0.70 -9.48 7.11
CA SER A 826 0.25 -9.72 5.75
C SER A 826 -0.66 -8.60 5.23
N SER A 827 -0.64 -8.43 3.91
CA SER A 827 -1.63 -7.67 3.15
C SER A 827 -2.30 -8.57 2.11
N PRO A 828 -3.57 -8.32 1.72
CA PRO A 828 -4.24 -9.07 0.66
C PRO A 828 -3.52 -9.01 -0.69
N VAL A 829 -3.40 -10.15 -1.40
CA VAL A 829 -2.73 -10.21 -2.73
C VAL A 829 -3.51 -9.52 -3.85
N LEU A 830 -4.82 -9.31 -3.68
CA LEU A 830 -5.74 -8.77 -4.67
C LEU A 830 -6.88 -7.96 -4.02
N PRO A 831 -7.40 -6.92 -4.70
CA PRO A 831 -8.64 -6.26 -4.28
C PRO A 831 -9.82 -7.24 -4.20
N GLY A 832 -10.74 -6.98 -3.27
CA GLY A 832 -11.91 -7.82 -2.97
C GLY A 832 -11.72 -8.75 -1.77
N ILE A 833 -10.48 -9.16 -1.49
CA ILE A 833 -10.12 -9.82 -0.23
C ILE A 833 -9.99 -8.75 0.85
N LEU A 834 -10.60 -8.96 2.02
CA LEU A 834 -10.55 -8.03 3.14
C LEU A 834 -9.27 -8.23 3.97
N GLN A 835 -8.68 -7.15 4.48
CA GLN A 835 -7.51 -7.19 5.38
C GLN A 835 -7.71 -8.18 6.55
N ARG A 836 -8.87 -8.12 7.21
CA ARG A 836 -9.28 -9.04 8.30
C ARG A 836 -9.40 -10.53 7.94
N MET A 837 -9.24 -10.91 6.66
CA MET A 837 -9.12 -12.33 6.27
C MET A 837 -7.67 -12.83 6.35
N VAL A 838 -6.69 -11.91 6.35
CA VAL A 838 -5.25 -12.21 6.29
C VAL A 838 -4.46 -11.67 7.50
N ASP A 839 -5.08 -10.94 8.43
CA ASP A 839 -4.42 -10.47 9.66
C ASP A 839 -3.84 -11.62 10.52
N ASP A 840 -4.47 -12.80 10.48
CA ASP A 840 -3.98 -14.03 11.12
C ASP A 840 -2.91 -14.79 10.30
N VAL A 841 -2.50 -14.28 9.14
CA VAL A 841 -1.61 -14.98 8.22
C VAL A 841 -0.22 -14.36 8.30
N ILE A 842 0.79 -15.21 8.45
CA ILE A 842 2.20 -14.85 8.34
C ILE A 842 2.73 -15.46 7.04
N VAL A 843 3.27 -14.64 6.12
CA VAL A 843 3.91 -15.12 4.89
C VAL A 843 5.42 -15.05 5.03
N LEU A 844 6.11 -16.20 4.89
CA LEU A 844 7.56 -16.29 5.06
C LEU A 844 8.27 -16.79 3.80
N SER A 845 9.56 -16.46 3.63
CA SER A 845 10.37 -16.94 2.50
C SER A 845 10.65 -18.45 2.58
N TYR A 846 10.28 -19.22 1.56
CA TYR A 846 10.38 -20.69 1.62
C TYR A 846 11.85 -21.18 1.67
N GLY A 847 12.12 -22.14 2.56
CA GLY A 847 13.42 -22.81 2.65
C GLY A 847 14.51 -22.07 3.44
N THR A 848 14.22 -20.94 4.11
CA THR A 848 15.25 -20.13 4.80
C THR A 848 15.36 -20.44 6.30
N ALA A 849 16.56 -20.24 6.87
CA ALA A 849 16.78 -20.37 8.32
C ALA A 849 16.00 -19.33 9.13
N LYS A 850 15.97 -18.07 8.66
CA LYS A 850 15.22 -16.95 9.27
C LYS A 850 13.74 -17.28 9.45
N SER A 851 13.12 -17.96 8.48
CA SER A 851 11.72 -18.38 8.60
C SER A 851 11.51 -19.43 9.69
N LEU A 852 12.47 -20.33 9.94
CA LEU A 852 12.41 -21.26 11.08
C LEU A 852 12.56 -20.52 12.42
N GLU A 853 13.31 -19.43 12.47
CA GLU A 853 13.46 -18.58 13.66
C GLU A 853 12.17 -17.81 13.95
N ILE A 854 11.54 -17.21 12.94
CA ILE A 854 10.23 -16.54 13.09
C ILE A 854 9.15 -17.55 13.53
N ILE A 855 9.11 -18.75 12.95
CA ILE A 855 8.20 -19.83 13.35
C ILE A 855 8.44 -20.25 14.82
N LYS A 856 9.68 -20.22 15.31
CA LYS A 856 10.00 -20.48 16.73
C LYS A 856 9.50 -19.36 17.65
N THR A 857 9.70 -18.10 17.28
CA THR A 857 9.23 -16.94 18.05
C THR A 857 7.71 -16.95 18.24
N TYR A 858 6.95 -17.18 17.16
CA TYR A 858 5.49 -17.15 17.17
C TYR A 858 4.83 -18.49 17.56
N ALA A 859 5.60 -19.52 17.88
CA ALA A 859 5.13 -20.90 18.04
C ALA A 859 3.91 -21.11 18.96
N HIS A 860 3.77 -20.27 19.99
CA HIS A 860 2.66 -20.30 20.94
C HIS A 860 1.34 -19.75 20.37
N GLU A 861 1.41 -18.88 19.36
CA GLU A 861 0.26 -18.31 18.62
C GLU A 861 -0.10 -19.12 17.36
N LEU A 862 0.77 -20.03 16.91
CA LEU A 862 0.59 -20.76 15.65
C LEU A 862 -0.38 -21.94 15.76
N ALA A 863 -1.53 -21.78 15.11
CA ALA A 863 -2.52 -22.81 14.86
C ALA A 863 -2.08 -23.83 13.81
N ALA A 864 -1.25 -23.43 12.84
CA ALA A 864 -0.70 -24.31 11.80
C ALA A 864 0.53 -23.71 11.13
N VAL A 865 1.35 -24.58 10.53
CA VAL A 865 2.24 -24.22 9.40
C VAL A 865 1.80 -25.04 8.19
N ILE A 866 1.48 -24.39 7.07
CA ILE A 866 1.13 -25.07 5.81
C ILE A 866 2.24 -24.85 4.76
N VAL A 867 2.60 -25.92 4.05
CA VAL A 867 3.65 -25.93 3.01
C VAL A 867 3.15 -26.61 1.73
N GLU A 868 3.54 -26.10 0.57
CA GLU A 868 3.51 -26.84 -0.70
C GLU A 868 4.89 -27.52 -0.83
N PRO A 869 5.04 -28.84 -0.51
CA PRO A 869 6.35 -29.41 -0.15
C PRO A 869 7.43 -29.28 -1.23
N VAL A 870 7.03 -29.30 -2.50
CA VAL A 870 7.77 -28.68 -3.59
C VAL A 870 6.82 -27.79 -4.35
N GLN A 871 7.07 -26.48 -4.28
CA GLN A 871 6.22 -25.46 -4.89
C GLN A 871 6.13 -25.65 -6.41
N SER A 872 4.92 -25.74 -6.93
CA SER A 872 4.63 -25.84 -8.38
C SER A 872 5.03 -24.59 -9.20
N ARG A 873 5.63 -23.59 -8.53
CA ARG A 873 6.23 -22.37 -9.11
C ARG A 873 7.77 -22.43 -9.07
N ARG A 874 8.35 -23.14 -8.10
CA ARG A 874 9.79 -23.25 -7.79
C ARG A 874 10.24 -24.71 -7.68
N LEU A 875 10.09 -25.47 -8.77
CA LEU A 875 10.51 -26.89 -8.82
C LEU A 875 12.04 -27.06 -8.67
N ASP A 876 12.80 -25.98 -8.80
CA ASP A 876 14.22 -25.86 -8.46
C ASP A 876 14.52 -25.91 -6.96
N LEU A 877 13.54 -25.59 -6.11
CA LEU A 877 13.67 -25.53 -4.66
C LEU A 877 12.98 -26.75 -4.02
N GLN A 878 13.79 -27.71 -3.57
CA GLN A 878 13.33 -28.97 -2.97
C GLN A 878 13.97 -29.12 -1.57
N PRO A 879 13.58 -28.28 -0.58
CA PRO A 879 14.40 -27.99 0.59
C PRO A 879 14.17 -29.03 1.70
N LYS A 880 14.67 -30.25 1.48
CA LYS A 880 14.47 -31.42 2.37
C LYS A 880 14.89 -31.13 3.80
N GLU A 881 16.06 -30.54 4.00
CA GLU A 881 16.66 -30.28 5.31
C GLU A 881 15.82 -29.28 6.11
N PHE A 882 15.34 -28.23 5.45
CA PHE A 882 14.40 -27.25 6.02
C PHE A 882 13.07 -27.91 6.41
N LEU A 883 12.50 -28.75 5.53
CA LEU A 883 11.24 -29.47 5.83
C LEU A 883 11.40 -30.44 7.00
N GLN A 884 12.55 -31.12 7.12
CA GLN A 884 12.85 -32.02 8.25
C GLN A 884 13.00 -31.23 9.56
N GLN A 885 13.72 -30.10 9.55
CA GLN A 885 13.84 -29.21 10.71
C GLN A 885 12.47 -28.60 11.10
N LEU A 886 11.65 -28.22 10.13
CA LEU A 886 10.29 -27.73 10.34
C LEU A 886 9.39 -28.80 10.96
N ARG A 887 9.46 -30.05 10.48
CA ARG A 887 8.74 -31.18 11.07
C ARG A 887 9.18 -31.45 12.51
N GLN A 888 10.48 -31.46 12.78
CA GLN A 888 10.98 -31.65 14.13
C GLN A 888 10.42 -30.56 15.05
N PHE A 889 10.61 -29.29 14.70
CA PHE A 889 10.18 -28.19 15.54
C PHE A 889 8.66 -28.12 15.74
N THR A 890 7.86 -28.30 14.69
CA THR A 890 6.38 -28.29 14.80
C THR A 890 5.88 -29.43 15.69
N LYS A 891 6.54 -30.60 15.67
CA LYS A 891 6.23 -31.73 16.56
C LYS A 891 6.61 -31.43 18.02
N GLU A 892 7.74 -30.78 18.26
CA GLU A 892 8.18 -30.36 19.60
C GLU A 892 7.27 -29.25 20.20
N ALA A 893 6.82 -28.30 19.37
CA ALA A 893 5.97 -27.17 19.77
C ALA A 893 4.46 -27.46 19.74
N SER A 894 4.04 -28.69 19.42
CA SER A 894 2.64 -29.09 19.23
C SER A 894 1.87 -28.17 18.25
N ILE A 895 2.51 -27.83 17.13
CA ILE A 895 1.90 -27.12 16.00
C ILE A 895 1.62 -28.16 14.89
N PRO A 896 0.40 -28.26 14.34
CA PRO A 896 0.17 -29.14 13.19
C PRO A 896 0.90 -28.63 11.95
N LEU A 897 1.71 -29.51 11.35
CA LEU A 897 2.29 -29.31 10.03
C LEU A 897 1.32 -29.83 8.97
N ILE A 898 0.89 -28.94 8.07
CA ILE A 898 -0.04 -29.25 6.99
C ILE A 898 0.72 -29.33 5.67
N PHE A 899 0.65 -30.48 4.98
CA PHE A 899 1.24 -30.66 3.65
C PHE A 899 0.17 -30.48 2.56
N ASP A 900 0.33 -29.47 1.71
CA ASP A 900 -0.48 -29.33 0.50
C ASP A 900 0.06 -30.22 -0.62
N GLU A 901 -0.50 -31.43 -0.66
CA GLU A 901 -0.20 -32.48 -1.62
C GLU A 901 -1.17 -32.46 -2.83
N VAL A 902 -1.95 -31.37 -3.04
CA VAL A 902 -2.91 -31.25 -4.17
C VAL A 902 -2.21 -31.22 -5.54
N VAL A 903 -0.88 -31.11 -5.61
CA VAL A 903 -0.07 -31.32 -6.83
C VAL A 903 0.79 -32.58 -6.76
N THR A 904 1.45 -32.82 -5.62
CA THR A 904 2.51 -33.82 -5.46
C THR A 904 2.02 -35.19 -4.99
N GLY A 905 0.90 -35.23 -4.26
CA GLY A 905 0.34 -36.44 -3.67
C GLY A 905 0.03 -37.46 -4.75
N PHE A 906 0.39 -38.72 -4.49
CA PHE A 906 0.27 -39.85 -5.41
C PHE A 906 1.06 -39.72 -6.74
N ARG A 907 1.71 -38.58 -7.01
CA ARG A 907 2.40 -38.26 -8.27
C ARG A 907 3.91 -38.45 -8.20
N ILE A 908 4.58 -37.93 -7.18
CA ILE A 908 6.04 -38.13 -7.00
C ILE A 908 6.34 -39.58 -6.54
N HIS A 909 5.49 -40.09 -5.66
CA HIS A 909 5.52 -41.42 -5.06
C HIS A 909 4.08 -41.79 -4.66
N GLN A 910 3.78 -43.07 -4.40
CA GLN A 910 2.45 -43.51 -3.97
C GLN A 910 2.00 -42.76 -2.70
N GLY A 911 2.86 -42.69 -1.68
CA GLY A 911 2.65 -41.91 -0.45
C GLY A 911 3.00 -40.41 -0.55
N GLY A 912 3.03 -39.83 -1.75
CA GLY A 912 3.27 -38.40 -1.97
C GLY A 912 4.66 -37.89 -1.57
N SER A 913 4.77 -36.57 -1.40
CA SER A 913 5.98 -35.88 -0.92
C SER A 913 6.38 -36.31 0.49
N GLN A 914 5.41 -36.67 1.33
CA GLN A 914 5.67 -37.18 2.68
C GLN A 914 6.62 -38.39 2.67
N ALA A 915 6.28 -39.41 1.88
CA ALA A 915 7.13 -40.58 1.70
C ALA A 915 8.45 -40.26 0.97
N TRP A 916 8.44 -39.32 0.00
CA TRP A 916 9.65 -38.89 -0.72
C TRP A 916 10.69 -38.21 0.18
N PHE A 917 10.27 -37.34 1.10
CA PHE A 917 11.17 -36.64 2.02
C PHE A 917 11.43 -37.42 3.33
N GLY A 918 10.59 -38.41 3.66
CA GLY A 918 10.63 -39.11 4.95
C GLY A 918 10.04 -38.25 6.07
N ILE A 919 8.88 -37.63 5.82
CA ILE A 919 8.24 -36.66 6.71
C ILE A 919 6.75 -36.96 6.83
N GLU A 920 6.29 -37.24 8.04
CA GLU A 920 4.86 -37.38 8.38
C GLU A 920 4.26 -35.99 8.69
N ALA A 921 3.31 -35.53 7.87
CA ALA A 921 2.49 -34.38 8.23
C ALA A 921 1.50 -34.72 9.35
N ASP A 922 0.83 -33.71 9.92
CA ASP A 922 -0.29 -33.91 10.85
C ASP A 922 -1.63 -33.92 10.12
N ILE A 923 -1.70 -33.15 9.03
CA ILE A 923 -2.79 -33.11 8.07
C ILE A 923 -2.17 -33.00 6.66
N ALA A 924 -2.76 -33.64 5.66
CA ALA A 924 -2.41 -33.45 4.26
C ALA A 924 -3.66 -33.19 3.41
N THR A 925 -3.56 -32.27 2.45
CA THR A 925 -4.63 -31.95 1.50
C THR A 925 -4.32 -32.49 0.12
N TYR A 926 -5.32 -33.09 -0.54
CA TYR A 926 -5.17 -33.75 -1.83
C TYR A 926 -6.31 -33.36 -2.79
N GLY A 927 -6.10 -33.64 -4.07
CA GLY A 927 -7.07 -33.40 -5.14
C GLY A 927 -6.48 -33.79 -6.49
N LYS A 928 -6.85 -33.05 -7.55
CA LYS A 928 -6.39 -33.26 -8.94
C LYS A 928 -6.46 -34.72 -9.38
N CYS A 929 -5.32 -35.42 -9.40
CA CYS A 929 -5.23 -36.79 -9.92
C CYS A 929 -6.07 -37.81 -9.14
N VAL A 930 -6.32 -37.58 -7.85
CA VAL A 930 -7.23 -38.41 -7.02
C VAL A 930 -8.64 -38.48 -7.64
N GLY A 931 -9.10 -37.45 -8.33
CA GLY A 931 -10.43 -37.43 -8.95
C GLY A 931 -10.52 -38.14 -10.30
N GLY A 932 -9.40 -38.57 -10.90
CA GLY A 932 -9.40 -39.26 -12.20
C GLY A 932 -9.98 -38.45 -13.37
N GLY A 933 -10.14 -37.13 -13.23
CA GLY A 933 -10.85 -36.26 -14.17
C GLY A 933 -12.12 -35.61 -13.60
N THR A 934 -12.65 -36.08 -12.46
CA THR A 934 -13.79 -35.46 -11.79
C THR A 934 -13.36 -34.43 -10.73
N PRO A 935 -14.24 -33.50 -10.33
CA PRO A 935 -14.01 -32.62 -9.18
C PRO A 935 -13.91 -33.42 -7.87
N ILE A 936 -12.84 -33.16 -7.11
CA ILE A 936 -12.63 -33.67 -5.75
C ILE A 936 -11.64 -32.78 -4.99
N GLY A 937 -11.83 -32.69 -3.68
CA GLY A 937 -10.81 -32.39 -2.70
C GLY A 937 -10.84 -33.43 -1.59
N MET A 938 -9.73 -33.63 -0.90
CA MET A 938 -9.62 -34.60 0.19
C MET A 938 -8.70 -34.05 1.28
N ILE A 939 -9.11 -34.24 2.54
CA ILE A 939 -8.31 -33.98 3.73
C ILE A 939 -8.04 -35.33 4.36
N ALA A 940 -6.77 -35.65 4.63
CA ALA A 940 -6.41 -36.80 5.45
C ALA A 940 -5.50 -36.34 6.59
N GLY A 941 -5.57 -36.98 7.75
CA GLY A 941 -4.85 -36.51 8.93
C GLY A 941 -4.92 -37.48 10.09
N LYS A 942 -4.23 -37.12 11.17
CA LYS A 942 -4.34 -37.80 12.47
C LYS A 942 -5.71 -37.55 13.08
N ALA A 943 -6.23 -38.53 13.82
CA ALA A 943 -7.57 -38.49 14.43
C ALA A 943 -7.78 -37.22 15.26
N ILE A 944 -6.80 -36.82 16.07
CA ILE A 944 -6.85 -35.61 16.92
C ILE A 944 -7.23 -34.31 16.16
N TYR A 945 -6.99 -34.22 14.84
CA TYR A 945 -7.45 -33.12 14.00
C TYR A 945 -8.73 -33.46 13.22
N MET A 946 -8.80 -34.68 12.67
CA MET A 946 -9.91 -35.11 11.81
C MET A 946 -11.22 -35.36 12.58
N ASP A 947 -11.12 -35.68 13.88
CA ASP A 947 -12.25 -35.76 14.82
C ASP A 947 -13.01 -34.42 14.94
N GLY A 948 -12.39 -33.31 14.54
CA GLY A 948 -13.09 -32.02 14.42
C GLY A 948 -14.20 -31.99 13.37
N ILE A 949 -14.35 -33.04 12.53
CA ILE A 949 -15.42 -33.16 11.54
C ILE A 949 -16.67 -33.85 12.12
N ASP A 950 -16.50 -34.86 12.97
CA ASP A 950 -17.57 -35.77 13.42
C ASP A 950 -17.62 -36.05 14.93
N GLY A 951 -16.69 -35.48 15.71
CA GLY A 951 -16.58 -35.65 17.15
C GLY A 951 -15.76 -36.88 17.59
N GLY A 952 -15.10 -37.55 16.65
CA GLY A 952 -14.25 -38.72 16.90
C GLY A 952 -14.97 -40.04 16.77
N GLN A 953 -14.36 -41.12 17.27
CA GLN A 953 -14.89 -42.48 17.12
C GLN A 953 -15.84 -42.88 18.26
N TRP A 954 -16.92 -43.55 17.90
CA TRP A 954 -17.83 -44.28 18.78
C TRP A 954 -18.25 -45.61 18.13
N TYR A 955 -19.00 -46.44 18.85
CA TYR A 955 -19.48 -47.75 18.42
C TYR A 955 -21.00 -47.88 18.58
N TYR A 956 -21.57 -49.03 18.19
CA TYR A 956 -22.97 -49.36 18.42
C TYR A 956 -23.07 -50.53 19.40
N GLY A 957 -23.93 -50.41 20.41
CA GLY A 957 -24.11 -51.44 21.45
C GLY A 957 -23.31 -51.22 22.72
N ASP A 958 -22.65 -50.06 22.87
CA ASP A 958 -22.06 -49.57 24.11
C ASP A 958 -22.53 -48.12 24.39
N ASP A 959 -22.06 -47.53 25.49
CA ASP A 959 -22.37 -46.15 25.91
C ASP A 959 -21.43 -45.10 25.27
N SER A 960 -20.72 -45.42 24.18
CA SER A 960 -19.80 -44.49 23.54
C SER A 960 -20.52 -43.46 22.65
N TYR A 961 -19.94 -42.26 22.56
CA TYR A 961 -20.52 -41.13 21.84
C TYR A 961 -19.40 -40.21 21.30
N PRO A 962 -19.68 -39.27 20.38
CA PRO A 962 -18.66 -38.34 19.88
C PRO A 962 -18.19 -37.38 20.99
N GLN A 963 -16.96 -37.57 21.48
CA GLN A 963 -16.42 -36.84 22.63
C GLN A 963 -15.62 -35.56 22.27
N LYS A 964 -15.28 -35.35 20.99
CA LYS A 964 -14.49 -34.20 20.55
C LYS A 964 -15.37 -33.04 20.09
N LEU A 965 -14.86 -31.82 20.27
CA LEU A 965 -15.49 -30.62 19.75
C LEU A 965 -15.49 -30.67 18.21
N GLN A 966 -16.61 -30.34 17.59
CA GLN A 966 -16.78 -30.31 16.13
C GLN A 966 -16.68 -28.89 15.57
N THR A 967 -16.34 -28.77 14.29
CA THR A 967 -16.48 -27.55 13.49
C THR A 967 -17.40 -27.78 12.29
N PHE A 968 -17.88 -26.71 11.66
CA PHE A 968 -18.79 -26.84 10.54
C PHE A 968 -18.08 -27.36 9.27
N PHE A 969 -18.51 -28.53 8.79
CA PHE A 969 -18.11 -29.13 7.52
C PHE A 969 -19.33 -29.67 6.77
N ALA A 970 -19.54 -29.17 5.55
CA ALA A 970 -20.70 -29.52 4.71
C ALA A 970 -20.37 -29.33 3.22
N GLY A 971 -21.29 -29.77 2.35
CA GLY A 971 -21.26 -29.50 0.91
C GLY A 971 -22.06 -30.53 0.11
N THR A 972 -22.93 -30.06 -0.77
CA THR A 972 -23.95 -30.88 -1.48
C THR A 972 -23.35 -32.03 -2.30
N PHE A 973 -22.15 -31.84 -2.85
CA PHE A 973 -21.46 -32.85 -3.67
C PHE A 973 -20.31 -33.56 -2.94
N ASN A 974 -20.14 -33.34 -1.62
CA ASN A 974 -19.08 -33.98 -0.83
C ASN A 974 -19.26 -35.50 -0.83
N LYS A 975 -18.32 -36.23 -1.43
CA LYS A 975 -18.41 -37.69 -1.72
C LYS A 975 -19.37 -38.05 -2.87
N ASN A 976 -19.54 -37.18 -3.87
CA ASN A 976 -20.32 -37.48 -5.08
C ASN A 976 -20.01 -38.90 -5.61
N PRO A 977 -21.00 -39.79 -5.80
CA PRO A 977 -20.77 -41.18 -6.23
C PRO A 977 -19.90 -41.31 -7.49
N LEU A 978 -20.02 -40.39 -8.45
CA LEU A 978 -19.22 -40.39 -9.67
C LEU A 978 -17.74 -40.09 -9.39
N SER A 979 -17.45 -39.11 -8.53
CA SER A 979 -16.09 -38.81 -8.07
C SER A 979 -15.51 -39.91 -7.18
N MET A 980 -16.35 -40.56 -6.36
CA MET A 980 -15.92 -41.71 -5.54
C MET A 980 -15.61 -42.94 -6.41
N ALA A 981 -16.36 -43.18 -7.48
CA ALA A 981 -16.04 -44.25 -8.44
C ALA A 981 -14.72 -44.01 -9.18
N ALA A 982 -14.47 -42.78 -9.64
CA ALA A 982 -13.19 -42.41 -10.24
C ALA A 982 -12.02 -42.49 -9.25
N ALA A 983 -12.18 -42.00 -8.02
CA ALA A 983 -11.17 -42.08 -6.98
C ALA A 983 -10.86 -43.53 -6.57
N ARG A 984 -11.87 -44.37 -6.43
CA ARG A 984 -11.72 -45.81 -6.13
C ARG A 984 -11.00 -46.54 -7.27
N ALA A 985 -11.22 -46.13 -8.52
CA ALA A 985 -10.47 -46.65 -9.67
C ALA A 985 -8.99 -46.22 -9.63
N VAL A 986 -8.71 -44.92 -9.42
CA VAL A 986 -7.36 -44.36 -9.34
C VAL A 986 -6.55 -44.92 -8.17
N MET A 987 -7.09 -44.86 -6.94
CA MET A 987 -6.41 -45.34 -5.74
C MET A 987 -6.09 -46.84 -5.83
N GLN A 988 -7.03 -47.65 -6.32
CA GLN A 988 -6.80 -49.08 -6.52
C GLN A 988 -5.77 -49.36 -7.63
N HIS A 989 -5.81 -48.62 -8.76
CA HIS A 989 -4.82 -48.78 -9.83
C HIS A 989 -3.41 -48.46 -9.33
N LEU A 990 -3.24 -47.34 -8.59
CA LEU A 990 -1.97 -46.98 -7.97
C LEU A 990 -1.48 -48.04 -6.99
N LYS A 991 -2.35 -48.56 -6.10
CA LYS A 991 -2.01 -49.64 -5.17
C LYS A 991 -1.57 -50.91 -5.91
N THR A 992 -2.26 -51.29 -6.99
CA THR A 992 -1.95 -52.48 -7.80
C THR A 992 -0.68 -52.36 -8.63
N GLN A 993 -0.32 -51.16 -9.12
CA GLN A 993 0.87 -50.95 -9.96
C GLN A 993 2.18 -50.79 -9.16
N GLY A 994 2.10 -50.47 -7.87
CA GLY A 994 3.29 -50.27 -7.03
C GLY A 994 4.06 -48.96 -7.33
N PRO A 995 5.19 -48.73 -6.65
CA PRO A 995 5.99 -47.50 -6.81
C PRO A 995 6.65 -47.37 -8.19
N ALA A 996 6.85 -48.50 -8.88
CA ALA A 996 7.41 -48.58 -10.22
C ALA A 996 6.66 -47.70 -11.25
N LEU A 997 5.37 -47.42 -11.05
CA LEU A 997 4.61 -46.51 -11.91
C LEU A 997 5.14 -45.07 -11.82
N GLN A 998 5.32 -44.55 -10.60
CA GLN A 998 5.89 -43.21 -10.39
C GLN A 998 7.37 -43.19 -10.76
N GLU A 999 8.15 -44.23 -10.44
CA GLU A 999 9.58 -44.31 -10.79
C GLU A 999 9.80 -44.19 -12.30
N ASN A 1000 9.10 -44.99 -13.11
CA ASN A 1000 9.20 -44.93 -14.57
C ASN A 1000 8.74 -43.56 -15.13
N LEU A 1001 7.67 -42.99 -14.57
CA LEU A 1001 7.16 -41.68 -14.97
C LEU A 1001 8.16 -40.54 -14.65
N ASN A 1002 8.77 -40.58 -13.46
CA ASN A 1002 9.79 -39.65 -13.00
C ASN A 1002 11.07 -39.77 -13.87
N GLN A 1003 11.45 -40.99 -14.25
CA GLN A 1003 12.56 -41.23 -15.19
C GLN A 1003 12.25 -40.64 -16.58
N ARG A 1004 11.05 -40.86 -17.13
CA ARG A 1004 10.63 -40.30 -18.43
C ARG A 1004 10.70 -38.77 -18.45
N ALA A 1005 10.18 -38.11 -17.41
CA ALA A 1005 10.32 -36.66 -17.27
C ALA A 1005 11.79 -36.20 -17.12
N SER A 1006 12.61 -36.98 -16.42
CA SER A 1006 14.05 -36.67 -16.25
C SER A 1006 14.86 -36.82 -17.55
N LYS A 1007 14.49 -37.77 -18.44
CA LYS A 1007 15.05 -37.85 -19.82
C LYS A 1007 14.79 -36.55 -20.58
N LEU A 1008 13.53 -36.11 -20.64
CA LEU A 1008 13.09 -34.87 -21.30
C LEU A 1008 13.87 -33.65 -20.81
N VAL A 1009 13.92 -33.45 -19.49
CA VAL A 1009 14.57 -32.31 -18.84
C VAL A 1009 16.08 -32.30 -19.12
N THR A 1010 16.72 -33.47 -19.07
CA THR A 1010 18.17 -33.60 -19.34
C THR A 1010 18.49 -33.28 -20.80
N ALA A 1011 17.74 -33.85 -21.75
CA ALA A 1011 17.94 -33.63 -23.18
C ALA A 1011 17.74 -32.16 -23.60
N ILE A 1012 16.72 -31.49 -23.04
CA ILE A 1012 16.48 -30.07 -23.30
C ILE A 1012 17.55 -29.19 -22.64
N ASN A 1013 17.92 -29.45 -21.37
CA ASN A 1013 18.97 -28.67 -20.69
C ASN A 1013 20.34 -28.79 -21.37
N ALA A 1014 20.69 -29.96 -21.90
CA ALA A 1014 21.91 -30.16 -22.69
C ALA A 1014 21.93 -29.24 -23.93
N TYR A 1015 20.82 -29.17 -24.67
CA TYR A 1015 20.67 -28.29 -25.82
C TYR A 1015 20.67 -26.80 -25.45
N LEU A 1016 19.91 -26.40 -24.42
CA LEU A 1016 19.87 -25.01 -23.93
C LEU A 1016 21.27 -24.51 -23.53
N LYS A 1017 22.08 -25.38 -22.91
CA LYS A 1017 23.48 -25.09 -22.54
C LYS A 1017 24.40 -25.03 -23.77
N GLN A 1018 24.27 -25.97 -24.71
CA GLN A 1018 25.04 -25.97 -25.97
C GLN A 1018 24.80 -24.68 -26.77
N GLU A 1019 23.57 -24.18 -26.78
CA GLU A 1019 23.18 -23.03 -27.57
C GLU A 1019 23.29 -21.67 -26.86
N ASP A 1020 23.82 -21.58 -25.63
CA ASP A 1020 23.85 -20.35 -24.81
C ASP A 1020 22.47 -19.66 -24.77
N VAL A 1021 21.42 -20.43 -24.43
CA VAL A 1021 20.07 -19.91 -24.24
C VAL A 1021 19.87 -19.59 -22.77
N ALA A 1022 19.38 -18.39 -22.46
CA ALA A 1022 19.10 -17.95 -21.09
C ALA A 1022 17.79 -18.54 -20.53
N ILE A 1023 17.59 -19.85 -20.68
CA ILE A 1023 16.49 -20.65 -20.15
C ILE A 1023 17.07 -21.95 -19.57
N LYS A 1024 16.43 -22.50 -18.54
CA LYS A 1024 16.64 -23.83 -17.95
C LYS A 1024 15.29 -24.54 -17.85
N MET A 1025 15.28 -25.86 -18.02
CA MET A 1025 14.14 -26.70 -17.61
C MET A 1025 14.39 -27.28 -16.22
N VAL A 1026 13.39 -27.24 -15.33
CA VAL A 1026 13.46 -27.73 -13.94
C VAL A 1026 12.28 -28.65 -13.65
N ASN A 1027 12.48 -29.69 -12.84
CA ASN A 1027 11.44 -30.67 -12.53
C ASN A 1027 11.47 -31.21 -11.10
N PHE A 1028 10.30 -31.66 -10.65
CA PHE A 1028 10.13 -32.51 -9.48
C PHE A 1028 9.32 -33.74 -9.90
N GLY A 1029 10.00 -34.88 -10.03
CA GLY A 1029 9.44 -36.07 -10.65
C GLY A 1029 8.84 -35.77 -12.03
N ALA A 1030 7.59 -36.18 -12.21
CA ALA A 1030 6.78 -36.00 -13.42
C ALA A 1030 6.35 -34.54 -13.74
N VAL A 1031 6.58 -33.57 -12.86
CA VAL A 1031 6.20 -32.15 -13.05
C VAL A 1031 7.41 -31.35 -13.51
N PHE A 1032 7.31 -30.56 -14.57
CA PHE A 1032 8.41 -29.74 -15.10
C PHE A 1032 7.98 -28.32 -15.48
N ARG A 1033 8.94 -27.38 -15.54
CA ARG A 1033 8.77 -25.97 -15.93
C ARG A 1033 9.95 -25.50 -16.77
N LEU A 1034 9.71 -24.59 -17.71
CA LEU A 1034 10.75 -23.75 -18.31
C LEU A 1034 10.86 -22.45 -17.51
N VAL A 1035 12.08 -22.11 -17.09
CA VAL A 1035 12.40 -20.91 -16.29
C VAL A 1035 13.60 -20.18 -16.91
N PRO A 1036 13.72 -18.85 -16.78
CA PRO A 1036 14.83 -18.09 -17.36
C PRO A 1036 16.11 -18.23 -16.51
N SER A 1037 17.26 -18.00 -17.14
CA SER A 1037 18.57 -18.05 -16.47
C SER A 1037 19.00 -16.66 -15.99
N GLY A 1038 18.64 -16.31 -14.75
CA GLY A 1038 18.99 -15.06 -14.07
C GLY A 1038 18.01 -14.71 -12.95
N ASN A 1039 18.19 -13.57 -12.28
CA ASN A 1039 17.31 -13.11 -11.19
C ASN A 1039 15.97 -12.55 -11.73
N TYR A 1040 15.16 -13.43 -12.34
CA TYR A 1040 13.81 -13.13 -12.80
C TYR A 1040 12.80 -13.83 -11.90
N SER A 1041 12.03 -13.06 -11.12
CA SER A 1041 10.84 -13.60 -10.44
C SER A 1041 9.88 -14.22 -11.47
N TYR A 1042 9.20 -15.31 -11.13
CA TYR A 1042 8.07 -15.81 -11.94
C TYR A 1042 7.05 -14.70 -12.26
N LYS A 1043 6.86 -13.70 -11.38
CA LYS A 1043 5.99 -12.53 -11.59
C LYS A 1043 6.46 -11.63 -12.76
N SER A 1044 7.70 -11.74 -13.25
CA SER A 1044 8.28 -10.90 -14.32
C SER A 1044 9.21 -11.67 -15.25
N GLN A 1045 8.72 -12.01 -16.44
CA GLN A 1045 9.40 -12.90 -17.40
C GLN A 1045 9.75 -12.21 -18.73
N PRO A 1046 10.80 -12.65 -19.45
CA PRO A 1046 11.10 -12.16 -20.80
C PRO A 1046 10.00 -12.51 -21.81
N ILE A 1047 9.67 -11.58 -22.72
CA ILE A 1047 8.64 -11.82 -23.77
C ILE A 1047 8.97 -13.03 -24.67
N GLY A 1048 10.26 -13.34 -24.87
CA GLY A 1048 10.69 -14.53 -25.61
C GLY A 1048 10.26 -15.84 -24.94
N LEU A 1049 10.15 -15.90 -23.61
CA LEU A 1049 9.66 -17.11 -22.93
C LEU A 1049 8.15 -17.28 -23.12
N ASP A 1050 7.36 -16.20 -23.01
CA ASP A 1050 5.92 -16.26 -23.28
C ASP A 1050 5.66 -16.66 -24.75
N LEU A 1051 6.43 -16.10 -25.70
CA LEU A 1051 6.33 -16.42 -27.13
C LEU A 1051 6.72 -17.88 -27.44
N LEU A 1052 7.65 -18.48 -26.70
CA LEU A 1052 8.05 -19.88 -26.86
C LEU A 1052 6.87 -20.84 -26.57
N PHE A 1053 6.00 -20.52 -25.62
CA PHE A 1053 4.81 -21.35 -25.33
C PHE A 1053 3.80 -21.33 -26.48
N TYR A 1054 3.53 -20.16 -27.08
CA TYR A 1054 2.72 -20.08 -28.30
C TYR A 1054 3.37 -20.81 -29.47
N LYS A 1055 4.71 -20.73 -29.60
CA LYS A 1055 5.44 -21.43 -30.66
C LYS A 1055 5.37 -22.95 -30.51
N LEU A 1056 5.36 -23.46 -29.27
CA LEU A 1056 5.17 -24.88 -28.99
C LEU A 1056 3.73 -25.35 -29.28
N ILE A 1057 2.71 -24.54 -28.98
CA ILE A 1057 1.32 -24.79 -29.42
C ILE A 1057 1.24 -24.82 -30.96
N GLU A 1058 1.89 -23.90 -31.65
CA GLU A 1058 1.97 -23.90 -33.12
C GLU A 1058 2.63 -25.19 -33.65
N LYS A 1059 3.69 -25.67 -33.00
CA LYS A 1059 4.35 -26.97 -33.24
C LYS A 1059 3.57 -28.20 -32.72
N GLY A 1060 2.34 -28.07 -32.20
CA GLY A 1060 1.54 -29.22 -31.77
C GLY A 1060 1.90 -29.79 -30.39
N VAL A 1061 2.46 -28.99 -29.50
CA VAL A 1061 2.66 -29.35 -28.08
C VAL A 1061 1.83 -28.38 -27.23
N TYR A 1062 0.70 -28.85 -26.69
CA TYR A 1062 -0.19 -28.02 -25.88
C TYR A 1062 0.37 -27.84 -24.47
N MET A 1063 0.47 -26.58 -24.07
CA MET A 1063 0.68 -26.14 -22.70
C MET A 1063 -0.17 -24.91 -22.45
N TRP A 1064 -0.52 -24.65 -21.19
CA TRP A 1064 -1.43 -23.57 -20.86
C TRP A 1064 -0.87 -22.20 -21.29
N GLU A 1065 -1.67 -21.42 -22.03
CA GLU A 1065 -1.39 -20.08 -22.56
C GLU A 1065 -1.25 -18.96 -21.49
N GLY A 1066 -1.04 -19.34 -20.23
CA GLY A 1066 -0.87 -18.46 -19.08
C GLY A 1066 0.54 -17.87 -18.96
N ARG A 1067 0.63 -16.75 -18.24
CA ARG A 1067 1.88 -16.10 -17.85
C ARG A 1067 2.78 -17.03 -17.01
N ASN A 1068 4.06 -16.65 -16.90
CA ASN A 1068 5.01 -17.10 -15.87
C ASN A 1068 5.58 -18.52 -16.05
N GLY A 1069 5.36 -19.16 -17.21
CA GLY A 1069 5.67 -20.57 -17.42
C GLY A 1069 4.66 -21.47 -16.71
N PRO A 1070 3.82 -22.23 -17.44
CA PRO A 1070 2.94 -23.21 -16.81
C PRO A 1070 3.75 -24.29 -16.10
N ALA A 1071 3.18 -24.87 -15.05
CA ALA A 1071 3.62 -26.20 -14.60
C ALA A 1071 3.12 -27.20 -15.65
N CYS A 1072 4.05 -27.91 -16.26
CA CYS A 1072 3.79 -28.97 -17.23
C CYS A 1072 3.97 -30.33 -16.57
N PHE A 1073 3.35 -31.35 -17.14
CA PHE A 1073 3.19 -32.67 -16.55
C PHE A 1073 3.38 -33.75 -17.61
N ILE A 1074 4.21 -34.74 -17.32
CA ILE A 1074 4.18 -36.00 -18.05
C ILE A 1074 3.13 -36.92 -17.41
N SER A 1075 2.44 -37.69 -18.25
CA SER A 1075 1.46 -38.72 -17.87
C SER A 1075 1.96 -40.10 -18.28
N THR A 1076 1.43 -41.17 -17.69
CA THR A 1076 1.84 -42.55 -18.06
C THR A 1076 1.52 -42.89 -19.52
N ALA A 1077 0.58 -42.17 -20.13
CA ALA A 1077 0.16 -42.32 -21.52
C ALA A 1077 1.06 -41.56 -22.54
N HIS A 1078 1.99 -40.73 -22.10
CA HIS A 1078 3.04 -40.22 -23.01
C HIS A 1078 3.95 -41.38 -23.41
N THR A 1079 4.14 -41.62 -24.70
CA THR A 1079 5.12 -42.60 -25.18
C THR A 1079 6.55 -42.03 -25.12
N ASP A 1080 7.58 -42.80 -25.49
CA ASP A 1080 8.94 -42.25 -25.58
C ASP A 1080 9.11 -41.44 -26.90
N GLU A 1081 8.36 -41.77 -27.96
CA GLU A 1081 8.24 -40.95 -29.17
C GLU A 1081 7.60 -39.57 -28.91
N ASP A 1082 6.63 -39.49 -27.99
CA ASP A 1082 6.07 -38.21 -27.55
C ASP A 1082 7.13 -37.32 -26.90
N ILE A 1083 8.01 -37.91 -26.09
CA ILE A 1083 9.11 -37.21 -25.45
C ILE A 1083 10.12 -36.70 -26.48
N ASP A 1084 10.51 -37.54 -27.45
CA ASP A 1084 11.42 -37.13 -28.53
C ASP A 1084 10.80 -36.05 -29.44
N TYR A 1085 9.48 -36.08 -29.68
CA TYR A 1085 8.77 -35.02 -30.39
C TYR A 1085 8.79 -33.70 -29.61
N ILE A 1086 8.49 -33.72 -28.29
CA ILE A 1086 8.59 -32.52 -27.43
C ILE A 1086 10.02 -31.97 -27.42
N ILE A 1087 11.04 -32.84 -27.38
CA ILE A 1087 12.46 -32.45 -27.47
C ILE A 1087 12.74 -31.76 -28.82
N SER A 1088 12.25 -32.28 -29.94
CA SER A 1088 12.44 -31.66 -31.27
C SER A 1088 11.71 -30.33 -31.38
N ALA A 1089 10.43 -30.28 -30.99
CA ALA A 1089 9.62 -29.07 -31.01
C ALA A 1089 10.26 -27.92 -30.21
N VAL A 1090 10.86 -28.19 -29.05
CA VAL A 1090 11.59 -27.18 -28.25
C VAL A 1090 12.87 -26.72 -28.95
N LYS A 1091 13.66 -27.64 -29.54
CA LYS A 1091 14.87 -27.31 -30.29
C LYS A 1091 14.57 -26.44 -31.52
N GLU A 1092 13.59 -26.85 -32.33
CA GLU A 1092 13.16 -26.13 -33.52
C GLU A 1092 12.61 -24.75 -33.18
N SER A 1093 11.72 -24.65 -32.18
CA SER A 1093 11.13 -23.38 -31.75
C SER A 1093 12.21 -22.36 -31.35
N ILE A 1094 13.21 -22.80 -30.59
CA ILE A 1094 14.33 -21.93 -30.17
C ILE A 1094 15.20 -21.53 -31.35
N SER A 1095 15.48 -22.44 -32.29
CA SER A 1095 16.25 -22.16 -33.51
C SER A 1095 15.55 -21.13 -34.41
N GLU A 1096 14.25 -21.31 -34.66
CA GLU A 1096 13.43 -20.39 -35.47
C GLU A 1096 13.28 -19.01 -34.80
N MET A 1097 13.01 -18.98 -33.49
CA MET A 1097 12.92 -17.73 -32.74
C MET A 1097 14.26 -16.97 -32.68
N ARG A 1098 15.40 -17.70 -32.70
CA ARG A 1098 16.73 -17.10 -32.80
C ARG A 1098 17.01 -16.46 -34.16
N GLN A 1099 16.50 -17.04 -35.26
CA GLN A 1099 16.50 -16.38 -36.57
C GLN A 1099 15.61 -15.12 -36.56
N GLY A 1100 14.57 -15.10 -35.74
CA GLY A 1100 13.76 -13.92 -35.41
C GLY A 1100 14.39 -12.90 -34.46
N GLY A 1101 15.66 -13.07 -34.05
CA GLY A 1101 16.35 -12.13 -33.15
C GLY A 1101 15.99 -12.26 -31.66
N PHE A 1102 15.25 -13.29 -31.25
CA PHE A 1102 15.07 -13.66 -29.85
C PHE A 1102 16.25 -14.54 -29.38
N PHE A 1103 16.44 -14.68 -28.05
CA PHE A 1103 17.49 -15.56 -27.48
C PHE A 1103 18.90 -15.38 -28.09
N ALA A 1104 19.32 -14.15 -28.38
CA ALA A 1104 20.64 -13.87 -28.93
C ALA A 1104 21.76 -14.41 -28.01
N LYS A 1105 22.81 -15.02 -28.59
CA LYS A 1105 23.99 -15.50 -27.84
C LYS A 1105 24.71 -14.31 -27.18
N LYS A 1106 25.26 -14.50 -25.98
CA LYS A 1106 25.91 -13.42 -25.23
C LYS A 1106 27.10 -12.84 -26.00
N ILE A 1107 27.15 -11.51 -26.10
CA ILE A 1107 28.19 -10.75 -26.82
C ILE A 1107 29.51 -10.71 -26.01
N ARG A 1108 30.09 -11.89 -25.75
CA ARG A 1108 31.43 -12.06 -25.16
C ARG A 1108 32.47 -12.62 -26.15
N GLN A 1109 32.06 -12.97 -27.38
CA GLN A 1109 32.98 -13.36 -28.46
C GLN A 1109 33.23 -12.25 -29.49
N ILE A 1110 32.26 -11.38 -29.79
CA ILE A 1110 32.45 -10.30 -30.79
C ILE A 1110 33.54 -9.31 -30.34
N PHE A 1111 33.52 -8.87 -29.07
CA PHE A 1111 34.62 -8.07 -28.50
C PHE A 1111 35.99 -8.76 -28.61
N LYS A 1112 36.04 -10.09 -28.61
CA LYS A 1112 37.27 -10.91 -28.75
C LYS A 1112 37.74 -11.09 -30.21
N LEU A 1113 36.92 -10.72 -31.19
CA LEU A 1113 37.31 -10.55 -32.59
C LEU A 1113 37.68 -9.09 -32.90
N ILE A 1114 36.88 -8.12 -32.41
CA ILE A 1114 37.17 -6.69 -32.58
C ILE A 1114 38.50 -6.33 -31.93
N SER A 1115 38.82 -6.88 -30.75
CA SER A 1115 40.14 -6.70 -30.10
C SER A 1115 41.31 -7.38 -30.84
N LYS A 1116 41.07 -8.14 -31.91
CA LYS A 1116 42.12 -8.74 -32.76
C LYS A 1116 42.30 -8.02 -34.09
N ASN A 1117 41.23 -7.49 -34.68
CA ASN A 1117 41.30 -6.72 -35.91
C ASN A 1117 41.40 -5.22 -35.59
N ARG A 1118 42.63 -4.67 -35.62
CA ARG A 1118 42.90 -3.24 -35.43
C ARG A 1118 42.27 -2.37 -36.53
N ILE A 1119 40.98 -2.06 -36.40
CA ILE A 1119 40.33 -0.98 -37.12
C ILE A 1119 40.33 0.23 -36.17
N ARG A 1120 41.11 1.27 -36.51
CA ARG A 1120 40.94 2.57 -35.88
C ARG A 1120 39.61 3.16 -36.35
N VAL A 1121 38.74 3.48 -35.41
CA VAL A 1121 37.68 4.47 -35.61
C VAL A 1121 38.09 5.68 -34.79
N GLU A 1122 38.34 6.80 -35.46
CA GLU A 1122 38.59 8.08 -34.82
C GLU A 1122 37.24 8.76 -34.54
N GLY A 1123 37.12 9.47 -33.42
CA GLY A 1123 35.84 9.98 -32.91
C GLY A 1123 35.38 9.22 -31.66
N ALA A 1124 36.07 9.45 -30.55
CA ALA A 1124 35.62 9.00 -29.23
C ALA A 1124 34.67 10.04 -28.62
N TYR A 1125 33.53 9.58 -28.11
CA TYR A 1125 32.94 10.09 -26.87
C TYR A 1125 32.44 8.89 -26.08
N GLU A 1126 32.95 8.75 -24.86
CA GLU A 1126 32.50 7.72 -23.92
C GLU A 1126 31.27 8.23 -23.18
N LEU A 1127 30.33 7.32 -22.92
CA LEU A 1127 29.21 7.50 -21.99
C LEU A 1127 29.14 6.23 -21.10
N PRO A 1128 28.74 6.37 -19.82
CA PRO A 1128 29.00 5.37 -18.77
C PRO A 1128 28.19 4.07 -18.89
#